data_AF-A0A953D986-F1
#
_entry.id   AF-A0A953D986-F1
#
_cell.length_a   1.000
_cell.length_b   1.000
_cell.length_c   1.000
_cell.angle_alpha   90.00
_cell.angle_beta   90.00
_cell.angle_gamma   90.00
#
_symmetry.space_group_name_H-M   'P 1'
#
loop_
_entity.id
_entity.type
_entity.pdbx_description
1 polymer ?
#
loop_
_entity_poly.entity_id
_entity_poly.type
_entity_poly.pdbx_seq_one_letter_code
_entity_poly.pdbx_strand_id
1 'polypeptide(L)'
;MTVESTLFWLDRHPAAYWTVALTVSAALVIAALRPTFFPTPSSTQHHRRWLYPLLILLTLLAWRWPFLFFVDELNTDESQFIAGTLTLTRDPVFWRSVDGMTAGPLVYYALLPWTWLGIPLGYLTARVTGVLFVWASLWICYRLLQRVYGESTARLGLLPGVLFVASALAPDLNHYSSELASLPLTAIAFVLIMAASGTGPAAKWEWLGAGLAAGALPWAKLQTGPIGAVIILLGLGLILQMHQATPGAKLRAAAWLLGGCVLPSLLCATMVVSCGLEEDFYRRYILQNLHYTEQRSSPSWLFESIFNLRPASAGFLIYLLTSFLLAATVVGGRRRPGRIFLAAGLLLMVAIFCVALPKRDFLHYLWLLLLPLSIWCTAALGECRSPVALTSRIPARIALALVLVATVGILGTRVFAGRPPMLGQLGRLWQKPNTEVDSVVDLLTDRGDRLAVWGWRAQEFVKAGLIQGTRGAFSYWSIVPSAQRDYYRACHLQDMESQRPEVFIDSVGPNAIFFQNRLAEGHESFPALAQLVARDYRLVADLGYSRIYARRDVLARRQISAADVQTALAAGRPSQWIIRNLPRENLRAQNGRHDLFGGRDVLMMLPGSKAVWPLQGDEREVLFQCGYDPKAVQNGTSDGTGFEIELVAPDGTTRRLQQFLLLPAAGPEPDGVLRSSRQALPPYVPGSKLVIRTNPGPAGNDAWDWAYLTNVRFLRSPYFTFRQFPGFNRMPDSAESPLSTHVRNGGRETLLLHAPGKLGFVLSGAESRLELSFGFLPAAFDKSNGATFHIELSDPVGKILLHRRRQLDPQHVPAHRRRQSLAVDLPPTPAGSRLTVSVDPEGSNAFDWTYISQLRLD
;
A
#
# COMPACT_ATOMS: atom_id res chain seq x y z
N MET A 1 25.97 -10.55 -10.56
CA MET A 1 24.68 -10.99 -10.00
C MET A 1 23.74 -9.79 -10.10
N THR A 2 22.60 -9.91 -10.79
CA THR A 2 21.59 -8.84 -10.87
C THR A 2 20.78 -8.80 -9.57
N VAL A 3 20.18 -7.65 -9.22
CA VAL A 3 19.32 -7.51 -8.03
C VAL A 3 18.25 -8.60 -8.01
N GLU A 4 17.62 -8.87 -9.15
CA GLU A 4 16.62 -9.92 -9.32
C GLU A 4 17.16 -11.32 -8.96
N SER A 5 18.33 -11.72 -9.48
CA SER A 5 18.93 -13.01 -9.16
C SER A 5 19.26 -13.17 -7.67
N THR A 6 19.67 -12.08 -7.00
CA THR A 6 19.91 -12.06 -5.56
C THR A 6 18.60 -12.19 -4.78
N LEU A 7 17.53 -11.52 -5.20
CA LEU A 7 16.22 -11.61 -4.55
C LEU A 7 15.60 -13.01 -4.70
N PHE A 8 15.74 -13.65 -5.87
CA PHE A 8 15.34 -15.05 -6.05
C PHE A 8 16.12 -15.99 -5.14
N TRP A 9 17.42 -15.77 -4.96
CA TRP A 9 18.21 -16.56 -4.03
C TRP A 9 17.74 -16.35 -2.57
N LEU A 10 17.49 -15.10 -2.17
CA LEU A 10 17.00 -14.78 -0.82
C LEU A 10 15.60 -15.33 -0.54
N ASP A 11 14.73 -15.34 -1.53
CA ASP A 11 13.40 -15.94 -1.43
C ASP A 11 13.46 -17.46 -1.19
N ARG A 12 14.45 -18.14 -1.77
CA ARG A 12 14.73 -19.58 -1.57
C ARG A 12 15.47 -19.88 -0.25
N HIS A 13 16.15 -18.88 0.32
CA HIS A 13 16.93 -19.07 1.55
C HIS A 13 16.44 -18.15 2.67
N PRO A 14 15.20 -18.32 3.17
CA PRO A 14 14.65 -17.45 4.21
C PRO A 14 15.42 -17.52 5.54
N ALA A 15 16.21 -18.58 5.76
CA ALA A 15 17.13 -18.66 6.91
C ALA A 15 18.21 -17.57 6.86
N ALA A 16 18.66 -17.17 5.65
CA ALA A 16 19.69 -16.14 5.48
C ALA A 16 19.24 -14.79 6.06
N TYR A 17 17.94 -14.47 5.97
CA TYR A 17 17.36 -13.28 6.61
C TYR A 17 17.63 -13.27 8.12
N TRP A 18 17.31 -14.38 8.81
CA TRP A 18 17.50 -14.49 10.25
C TRP A 18 18.97 -14.49 10.64
N THR A 19 19.81 -15.22 9.89
CA THR A 19 21.25 -15.25 10.13
C THR A 19 21.84 -13.85 10.08
N VAL A 20 21.60 -13.10 8.99
CA VAL A 20 22.13 -11.74 8.85
C VAL A 20 21.60 -10.81 9.94
N ALA A 21 20.28 -10.80 10.16
CA ALA A 21 19.64 -9.92 11.14
C ALA A 21 20.13 -10.19 12.58
N LEU A 22 20.17 -11.46 13.00
CA LEU A 22 20.60 -11.84 14.35
C LEU A 22 22.10 -11.66 14.55
N THR A 23 22.95 -11.98 13.56
CA THR A 23 24.40 -11.76 13.65
C THR A 23 24.74 -10.28 13.81
N VAL A 24 24.12 -9.40 13.03
CA VAL A 24 24.38 -7.95 13.13
C VAL A 24 23.82 -7.39 14.44
N SER A 25 22.64 -7.84 14.90
CA SER A 25 22.12 -7.49 16.22
C SER A 25 23.03 -7.97 17.36
N ALA A 26 23.58 -9.18 17.28
CA ALA A 26 24.53 -9.68 18.27
C ALA A 26 25.80 -8.81 18.30
N ALA A 27 26.33 -8.43 17.14
CA ALA A 27 27.47 -7.52 17.05
C ALA A 27 27.15 -6.14 17.67
N LEU A 28 25.95 -5.60 17.46
CA LEU A 28 25.49 -4.35 18.08
C LEU A 28 25.42 -4.48 19.61
N VAL A 29 24.84 -5.57 20.14
CA VAL A 29 24.73 -5.84 21.59
C VAL A 29 26.11 -5.98 22.22
N ILE A 30 27.02 -6.75 21.60
CA ILE A 30 28.40 -6.89 22.04
C ILE A 30 29.10 -5.52 22.04
N ALA A 31 28.93 -4.73 20.99
CA ALA A 31 29.51 -3.38 20.92
C ALA A 31 28.93 -2.44 21.98
N ALA A 32 27.66 -2.59 22.38
CA ALA A 32 27.05 -1.82 23.46
C ALA A 32 27.58 -2.24 24.84
N LEU A 33 27.81 -3.53 25.06
CA LEU A 33 28.32 -4.06 26.33
C LEU A 33 29.82 -3.86 26.52
N ARG A 34 30.61 -3.91 25.45
CA ARG A 34 32.07 -3.89 25.50
C ARG A 34 32.67 -2.76 26.37
N PRO A 35 32.24 -1.49 26.27
CA PRO A 35 32.81 -0.41 27.10
C PRO A 35 32.55 -0.58 28.60
N THR A 36 31.57 -1.41 28.98
CA THR A 36 31.25 -1.71 30.38
C THR A 36 32.24 -2.69 30.99
N PHE A 37 32.77 -3.63 30.20
CA PHE A 37 33.69 -4.68 30.65
C PHE A 37 35.15 -4.39 30.30
N PHE A 38 35.39 -3.67 29.20
CA PHE A 38 36.72 -3.34 28.69
C PHE A 38 36.80 -1.84 28.39
N PRO A 39 37.09 -1.00 29.41
CA PRO A 39 37.29 0.43 29.22
C PRO A 39 38.45 0.66 28.24
N THR A 40 38.23 1.46 27.19
CA THR A 40 39.26 1.73 26.18
C THR A 40 39.99 3.03 26.50
N PRO A 41 41.34 3.08 26.43
CA PRO A 41 42.09 4.33 26.63
C PRO A 41 41.77 5.38 25.56
N SER A 42 41.73 6.65 25.96
CA SER A 42 41.26 7.82 25.19
C SER A 42 41.99 8.05 23.86
N SER A 43 43.23 7.59 23.72
CA SER A 43 44.06 7.77 22.51
C SER A 43 43.58 6.95 21.30
N THR A 44 42.90 5.82 21.51
CA THR A 44 42.36 4.96 20.43
C THR A 44 40.94 5.33 20.00
N GLN A 45 40.36 6.36 20.62
CA GLN A 45 38.94 6.66 20.56
C GLN A 45 38.53 7.36 19.25
N HIS A 46 39.46 7.97 18.50
CA HIS A 46 39.14 8.70 17.25
C HIS A 46 38.74 7.78 16.09
N HIS A 47 39.47 6.69 15.82
CA HIS A 47 39.14 5.76 14.72
C HIS A 47 37.85 4.95 14.97
N ARG A 48 37.42 4.81 16.23
CA ARG A 48 36.20 4.05 16.60
C ARG A 48 34.94 4.90 16.70
N ARG A 49 35.00 6.22 16.44
CA ARG A 49 33.86 7.16 16.57
C ARG A 49 32.65 6.77 15.72
N TRP A 50 32.88 6.15 14.57
CA TRP A 50 31.85 5.81 13.59
C TRP A 50 31.37 4.37 13.67
N LEU A 51 32.09 3.50 14.39
CA LEU A 51 31.77 2.07 14.42
C LEU A 51 30.38 1.81 15.01
N TYR A 52 30.04 2.43 16.14
CA TYR A 52 28.74 2.20 16.77
C TYR A 52 27.57 2.79 15.94
N PRO A 53 27.63 4.04 15.43
CA PRO A 53 26.63 4.54 14.48
C PRO A 53 26.50 3.69 13.21
N LEU A 54 27.61 3.18 12.67
CA LEU A 54 27.58 2.28 11.51
C LEU A 54 26.88 0.95 11.87
N LEU A 55 27.15 0.38 13.05
CA LEU A 55 26.45 -0.82 13.52
C LEU A 55 24.94 -0.57 13.70
N ILE A 56 24.53 0.62 14.14
CA ILE A 56 23.10 1.00 14.16
C ILE A 56 22.54 0.95 12.73
N LEU A 57 23.20 1.58 11.76
CA LEU A 57 22.76 1.58 10.36
C LEU A 57 22.67 0.16 9.79
N LEU A 58 23.71 -0.64 9.98
CA LEU A 58 23.74 -2.03 9.52
C LEU A 58 22.64 -2.85 10.18
N THR A 59 22.34 -2.62 11.46
CA THR A 59 21.24 -3.30 12.16
C THR A 59 19.89 -2.90 11.54
N LEU A 60 19.67 -1.61 11.28
CA LEU A 60 18.46 -1.14 10.61
C LEU A 60 18.30 -1.81 9.23
N LEU A 61 19.37 -1.81 8.41
CA LEU A 61 19.35 -2.42 7.08
C LEU A 61 19.15 -3.94 7.13
N ALA A 62 19.80 -4.63 8.06
CA ALA A 62 19.72 -6.09 8.20
C ALA A 62 18.30 -6.57 8.51
N TRP A 63 17.54 -5.83 9.34
CA TRP A 63 16.14 -6.15 9.61
C TRP A 63 15.18 -5.62 8.54
N ARG A 64 15.50 -4.49 7.90
CA ARG A 64 14.56 -3.78 7.01
C ARG A 64 14.71 -4.09 5.53
N TRP A 65 15.77 -4.76 5.09
CA TRP A 65 15.98 -5.00 3.65
C TRP A 65 14.78 -5.63 2.92
N PRO A 66 13.98 -6.57 3.49
CA PRO A 66 12.82 -7.10 2.76
C PRO A 66 11.77 -6.02 2.47
N PHE A 67 11.61 -5.07 3.40
CA PHE A 67 10.72 -3.93 3.25
C PHE A 67 11.29 -2.90 2.27
N LEU A 68 12.61 -2.67 2.27
CA LEU A 68 13.26 -1.77 1.32
C LEU A 68 13.05 -2.21 -0.13
N PHE A 69 13.15 -3.52 -0.39
CA PHE A 69 12.99 -4.10 -1.72
C PHE A 69 11.54 -4.51 -2.05
N PHE A 70 10.55 -4.25 -1.20
CA PHE A 70 9.17 -4.56 -1.56
C PHE A 70 8.67 -3.57 -2.64
N VAL A 71 8.22 -4.05 -3.79
CA VAL A 71 7.90 -3.19 -4.96
C VAL A 71 6.56 -2.46 -4.88
N ASP A 72 5.69 -2.84 -3.94
CA ASP A 72 4.38 -2.21 -3.72
C ASP A 72 4.42 -1.31 -2.48
N GLU A 73 3.45 -0.42 -2.35
CA GLU A 73 3.32 0.44 -1.18
C GLU A 73 3.12 -0.38 0.11
N LEU A 74 3.73 0.08 1.21
CA LEU A 74 3.48 -0.48 2.54
C LEU A 74 2.33 0.25 3.25
N ASN A 75 2.16 1.53 2.93
CA ASN A 75 1.10 2.41 3.40
C ASN A 75 0.87 3.48 2.31
N THR A 76 -0.36 3.99 2.19
CA THR A 76 -0.75 4.93 1.13
C THR A 76 -0.06 6.30 1.24
N ASP A 77 0.33 6.71 2.44
CA ASP A 77 1.10 7.95 2.67
C ASP A 77 2.39 7.97 1.86
N GLU A 78 3.07 6.83 1.77
CA GLU A 78 4.32 6.69 1.02
C GLU A 78 4.13 7.02 -0.47
N SER A 79 3.06 6.50 -1.07
CA SER A 79 2.71 6.79 -2.46
C SER A 79 2.35 8.25 -2.67
N GLN A 80 1.63 8.87 -1.73
CA GLN A 80 1.30 10.29 -1.77
C GLN A 80 2.57 11.15 -1.83
N PHE A 81 3.53 10.89 -0.94
CA PHE A 81 4.76 11.68 -0.86
C PHE A 81 5.62 11.50 -2.11
N ILE A 82 5.71 10.29 -2.65
CA ILE A 82 6.44 10.04 -3.89
C ILE A 82 5.75 10.72 -5.07
N ALA A 83 4.43 10.58 -5.23
CA ALA A 83 3.64 11.20 -6.31
C ALA A 83 3.72 12.73 -6.29
N GLY A 84 3.59 13.33 -5.10
CA GLY A 84 3.77 14.75 -4.90
C GLY A 84 5.18 15.20 -5.24
N THR A 85 6.20 14.45 -4.79
CA THR A 85 7.60 14.79 -5.09
C THR A 85 7.88 14.69 -6.59
N LEU A 86 7.39 13.66 -7.29
CA LEU A 86 7.48 13.55 -8.75
C LEU A 86 6.95 14.82 -9.43
N THR A 87 5.81 15.34 -8.95
CA THR A 87 5.22 16.59 -9.47
C THR A 87 6.10 17.81 -9.14
N LEU A 88 6.64 17.89 -7.93
CA LEU A 88 7.51 18.97 -7.47
C LEU A 88 8.86 19.03 -8.19
N THR A 89 9.29 17.96 -8.87
CA THR A 89 10.47 18.01 -9.73
C THR A 89 10.29 18.92 -10.93
N ARG A 90 9.05 19.13 -11.38
CA ARG A 90 8.71 20.05 -12.48
C ARG A 90 8.29 21.42 -11.98
N ASP A 91 7.46 21.47 -10.95
CA ASP A 91 7.02 22.72 -10.33
C ASP A 91 7.17 22.64 -8.81
N PRO A 92 8.28 23.17 -8.24
CA PRO A 92 8.61 23.01 -6.83
C PRO A 92 7.80 23.93 -5.90
N VAL A 93 6.75 24.63 -6.36
CA VAL A 93 5.89 25.45 -5.49
C VAL A 93 4.81 24.59 -4.84
N PHE A 94 4.94 24.33 -3.53
CA PHE A 94 4.19 23.29 -2.83
C PHE A 94 2.66 23.36 -3.01
N TRP A 95 1.98 24.35 -2.43
CA TRP A 95 0.51 24.42 -2.48
C TRP A 95 -0.07 24.72 -3.87
N ARG A 96 0.77 25.14 -4.82
CA ARG A 96 0.39 25.28 -6.23
C ARG A 96 0.38 23.94 -6.95
N SER A 97 1.32 23.06 -6.66
CA SER A 97 1.52 21.80 -7.40
C SER A 97 0.92 20.59 -6.72
N VAL A 98 0.87 20.61 -5.39
CA VAL A 98 0.53 19.44 -4.58
C VAL A 98 -0.34 19.80 -3.38
N ASP A 99 -1.13 18.84 -2.93
CA ASP A 99 -1.82 18.85 -1.65
C ASP A 99 -1.14 17.89 -0.67
N GLY A 100 -0.54 18.45 0.38
CA GLY A 100 0.13 17.72 1.45
C GLY A 100 -0.79 16.90 2.35
N MET A 101 -2.10 17.12 2.27
CA MET A 101 -3.07 16.76 3.28
C MET A 101 -2.65 17.22 4.69
N THR A 102 -2.17 16.30 5.54
CA THR A 102 -1.71 16.62 6.91
C THR A 102 -0.20 16.85 6.98
N ALA A 103 0.54 16.57 5.91
CA ALA A 103 1.98 16.75 5.84
C ALA A 103 2.36 18.13 5.30
N GLY A 104 3.46 18.69 5.80
CA GLY A 104 4.02 19.94 5.31
C GLY A 104 5.02 19.74 4.17
N PRO A 105 5.50 20.85 3.57
CA PRO A 105 6.39 20.81 2.40
C PRO A 105 7.71 20.06 2.62
N LEU A 106 8.25 20.06 3.84
CA LEU A 106 9.56 19.46 4.12
C LEU A 106 9.58 17.94 3.92
N VAL A 107 8.43 17.27 4.08
CA VAL A 107 8.31 15.81 3.85
C VAL A 107 8.53 15.48 2.37
N TYR A 108 8.07 16.34 1.46
CA TYR A 108 8.18 16.11 0.02
C TYR A 108 9.56 16.54 -0.48
N TYR A 109 10.02 17.72 -0.06
CA TYR A 109 11.33 18.23 -0.48
C TYR A 109 12.50 17.35 0.00
N ALA A 110 12.31 16.60 1.09
CA ALA A 110 13.27 15.60 1.54
C ALA A 110 13.58 14.50 0.50
N LEU A 111 12.69 14.26 -0.46
CA LEU A 111 12.87 13.24 -1.50
C LEU A 111 13.51 13.81 -2.79
N LEU A 112 13.46 15.13 -3.02
CA LEU A 112 14.05 15.75 -4.21
C LEU A 112 15.53 15.42 -4.47
N PRO A 113 16.42 15.30 -3.46
CA PRO A 113 17.83 15.03 -3.70
C PRO A 113 18.13 13.78 -4.54
N TRP A 114 17.28 12.74 -4.49
CA TRP A 114 17.44 11.55 -5.34
C TRP A 114 17.40 11.89 -6.82
N THR A 115 16.54 12.83 -7.22
CA THR A 115 16.39 13.24 -8.62
C THR A 115 17.60 14.02 -9.12
N TRP A 116 18.23 14.82 -8.26
CA TRP A 116 19.46 15.54 -8.58
C TRP A 116 20.64 14.58 -8.78
N LEU A 117 20.59 13.39 -8.17
CA LEU A 117 21.56 12.31 -8.35
C LEU A 117 21.22 11.39 -9.53
N GLY A 118 20.14 11.67 -10.28
CA GLY A 118 19.69 10.82 -11.39
C GLY A 118 19.09 9.48 -10.95
N ILE A 119 18.77 9.32 -9.66
CA ILE A 119 18.17 8.10 -9.11
C ILE A 119 16.64 8.24 -9.19
N PRO A 120 15.92 7.32 -9.85
CA PRO A 120 14.46 7.38 -9.96
C PRO A 120 13.77 7.39 -8.59
N LEU A 121 12.77 8.26 -8.44
CA LEU A 121 11.92 8.26 -7.25
C LEU A 121 10.99 7.05 -7.26
N GLY A 122 11.01 6.29 -6.17
CA GLY A 122 10.10 5.17 -5.95
C GLY A 122 10.10 4.72 -4.49
N TYR A 123 9.50 3.57 -4.23
CA TYR A 123 9.39 3.02 -2.87
C TYR A 123 10.77 2.80 -2.21
N LEU A 124 11.76 2.32 -2.97
CA LEU A 124 13.10 2.09 -2.44
C LEU A 124 13.75 3.39 -1.94
N THR A 125 13.76 4.45 -2.76
CA THR A 125 14.39 5.74 -2.39
C THR A 125 13.67 6.39 -1.21
N ALA A 126 12.35 6.33 -1.18
CA ALA A 126 11.57 6.86 -0.06
C ALA A 126 11.90 6.12 1.25
N ARG A 127 11.92 4.79 1.24
CA ARG A 127 12.22 4.00 2.46
C ARG A 127 13.67 4.13 2.89
N VAL A 128 14.62 4.22 1.95
CA VAL A 128 16.02 4.52 2.28
C VAL A 128 16.12 5.89 2.95
N THR A 129 15.42 6.91 2.45
CA THR A 129 15.35 8.24 3.10
C THR A 129 14.83 8.12 4.53
N GLY A 130 13.75 7.35 4.74
CA GLY A 130 13.21 7.08 6.06
C GLY A 130 14.20 6.41 7.01
N VAL A 131 14.93 5.38 6.54
CA VAL A 131 15.99 4.73 7.32
C VAL A 131 17.11 5.70 7.67
N LEU A 132 17.53 6.55 6.72
CA LEU A 132 18.56 7.56 6.95
C LEU A 132 18.11 8.61 7.97
N PHE A 133 16.84 9.01 7.98
CA PHE A 133 16.29 9.91 9.01
C PHE A 133 16.34 9.28 10.39
N VAL A 134 15.84 8.05 10.54
CA VAL A 134 15.90 7.31 11.82
C VAL A 134 17.35 7.15 12.30
N TRP A 135 18.24 6.72 11.40
CA TRP A 135 19.67 6.55 11.70
C TRP A 135 20.32 7.87 12.12
N ALA A 136 20.13 8.95 11.36
CA ALA A 136 20.71 10.25 11.64
C ALA A 136 20.24 10.79 13.00
N SER A 137 18.96 10.66 13.32
CA SER A 137 18.43 11.07 14.63
C SER A 137 19.03 10.28 15.78
N LEU A 138 19.11 8.95 15.66
CA LEU A 138 19.72 8.09 16.69
C LEU A 138 21.21 8.38 16.84
N TRP A 139 21.92 8.64 15.75
CA TRP A 139 23.32 9.03 15.77
C TRP A 139 23.53 10.38 16.46
N ILE A 140 22.74 11.40 16.13
CA ILE A 140 22.81 12.74 16.76
C ILE A 140 22.54 12.63 18.27
N CYS A 141 21.50 11.90 18.67
CA CYS A 141 21.20 11.62 20.08
C CYS A 141 22.33 10.86 20.77
N TYR A 142 22.89 9.82 20.13
CA TYR A 142 24.04 9.08 20.66
C TYR A 142 25.22 10.00 20.95
N ARG A 143 25.53 10.95 20.05
CA ARG A 143 26.65 11.87 20.23
C ARG A 143 26.46 12.81 21.42
N LEU A 144 25.24 13.30 21.65
CA LEU A 144 24.93 14.07 22.85
C LEU A 144 25.07 13.21 24.11
N LEU A 145 24.41 12.06 24.13
CA LEU A 145 24.36 11.19 25.30
C LEU A 145 25.74 10.63 25.65
N GLN A 146 26.58 10.35 24.65
CA GLN A 146 27.97 9.93 24.83
C GLN A 146 28.80 11.02 25.53
N ARG A 147 28.61 12.29 25.14
CA ARG A 147 29.32 13.41 25.76
C ARG A 147 28.90 13.63 27.21
N VAL A 148 27.62 13.44 27.52
CA VAL A 148 27.07 13.74 28.86
C VAL A 148 27.22 12.57 29.83
N TYR A 149 26.85 11.35 29.42
CA TYR A 149 26.78 10.18 30.30
C TYR A 149 27.88 9.14 30.05
N GLY A 150 28.78 9.42 29.12
CA GLY A 150 29.85 8.51 28.72
C GLY A 150 29.39 7.44 27.72
N GLU A 151 30.38 6.77 27.13
CA GLU A 151 30.18 5.86 26.01
C GLU A 151 29.37 4.60 26.37
N SER A 152 29.64 3.96 27.51
CA SER A 152 28.92 2.78 27.99
C SER A 152 27.42 3.07 28.16
N THR A 153 27.09 4.14 28.90
CA THR A 153 25.71 4.52 29.18
C THR A 153 24.95 4.87 27.90
N ALA A 154 25.57 5.66 27.02
CA ALA A 154 24.94 6.08 25.78
C ALA A 154 24.59 4.92 24.86
N ARG A 155 25.49 3.92 24.75
CA ARG A 155 25.23 2.73 23.93
C ARG A 155 24.15 1.84 24.55
N LEU A 156 24.20 1.62 25.86
CA LEU A 156 23.23 0.75 26.56
C LEU A 156 21.83 1.37 26.62
N GLY A 157 21.72 2.66 26.90
CA GLY A 157 20.43 3.34 27.03
C GLY A 157 19.68 3.47 25.71
N LEU A 158 20.40 3.59 24.59
CA LEU A 158 19.80 3.62 23.24
C LEU A 158 19.46 2.24 22.68
N LEU A 159 20.10 1.17 23.18
CA LEU A 159 20.00 -0.17 22.62
C LEU A 159 18.55 -0.68 22.48
N PRO A 160 17.66 -0.56 23.48
CA PRO A 160 16.26 -0.98 23.32
C PRO A 160 15.52 -0.22 22.21
N GLY A 161 15.73 1.11 22.12
CA GLY A 161 15.12 1.94 21.09
C GLY A 161 15.61 1.55 19.69
N VAL A 162 16.92 1.35 19.51
CA VAL A 162 17.52 0.91 18.24
C VAL A 162 16.96 -0.45 17.81
N LEU A 163 16.93 -1.43 18.72
CA LEU A 163 16.45 -2.76 18.40
C LEU A 163 14.95 -2.78 18.08
N PHE A 164 14.14 -2.00 18.81
CA PHE A 164 12.71 -1.87 18.50
C PHE A 164 12.49 -1.35 17.08
N VAL A 165 13.10 -0.21 16.72
CA VAL A 165 12.86 0.38 15.39
C VAL A 165 13.49 -0.44 14.27
N ALA A 166 14.61 -1.12 14.50
CA ALA A 166 15.18 -2.02 13.51
C ALA A 166 14.27 -3.22 13.28
N SER A 167 13.80 -3.85 14.35
CA SER A 167 13.06 -5.11 14.27
C SER A 167 11.58 -4.96 13.95
N ALA A 168 10.98 -3.77 14.03
CA ALA A 168 9.54 -3.56 13.81
C ALA A 168 9.03 -4.25 12.53
N LEU A 169 7.97 -5.07 12.66
CA LEU A 169 7.38 -5.83 11.54
C LEU A 169 6.21 -5.07 10.89
N ALA A 170 5.59 -4.13 11.60
CA ALA A 170 4.43 -3.39 11.13
C ALA A 170 4.77 -2.56 9.87
N PRO A 171 3.97 -2.63 8.78
CA PRO A 171 4.15 -1.79 7.59
C PRO A 171 4.19 -0.28 7.91
N ASP A 172 3.36 0.16 8.86
CA ASP A 172 3.33 1.54 9.36
C ASP A 172 4.66 2.04 9.93
N LEU A 173 5.51 1.15 10.44
CA LEU A 173 6.84 1.50 10.97
C LEU A 173 7.97 1.26 9.96
N ASN A 174 7.66 0.88 8.73
CA ASN A 174 8.64 0.58 7.68
C ASN A 174 8.46 1.38 6.38
N HIS A 175 7.32 2.03 6.18
CA HIS A 175 7.10 2.96 5.07
C HIS A 175 7.71 4.35 5.34
N TYR A 176 7.84 5.16 4.29
CA TYR A 176 8.18 6.58 4.43
C TYR A 176 6.96 7.39 4.90
N SER A 177 6.92 7.77 6.19
CA SER A 177 5.82 8.51 6.81
C SER A 177 6.15 10.00 7.04
N SER A 178 5.10 10.81 7.22
CA SER A 178 5.24 12.27 7.45
C SER A 178 5.96 12.64 8.75
N GLU A 179 5.99 11.75 9.75
CA GLU A 179 6.68 11.96 11.03
C GLU A 179 8.19 11.85 10.89
N LEU A 180 8.70 11.09 9.90
CA LEU A 180 10.12 10.77 9.81
C LEU A 180 10.99 12.01 9.61
N ALA A 181 10.52 13.00 8.84
CA ALA A 181 11.24 14.27 8.65
C ALA A 181 11.37 15.07 9.96
N SER A 182 10.45 14.89 10.91
CA SER A 182 10.48 15.58 12.19
C SER A 182 11.52 15.01 13.15
N LEU A 183 11.97 13.77 12.94
CA LEU A 183 12.96 13.12 13.80
C LEU A 183 14.32 13.83 13.77
N PRO A 184 15.00 14.01 12.62
CA PRO A 184 16.29 14.68 12.58
C PRO A 184 16.17 16.14 13.04
N LEU A 185 15.07 16.84 12.71
CA LEU A 185 14.82 18.20 13.18
C LEU A 185 14.75 18.28 14.71
N THR A 186 13.99 17.40 15.35
CA THR A 186 13.88 17.31 16.81
C THR A 186 15.24 16.99 17.45
N ALA A 187 15.98 16.03 16.90
CA ALA A 187 17.30 15.66 17.39
C ALA A 187 18.30 16.82 17.28
N ILE A 188 18.38 17.48 16.13
CA ILE A 188 19.26 18.63 15.87
C ILE A 188 18.92 19.75 16.84
N ALA A 189 17.65 20.13 16.94
CA ALA A 189 17.22 21.23 17.79
C ALA A 189 17.59 20.99 19.27
N PHE A 190 17.27 19.78 19.79
CA PHE A 190 17.59 19.42 21.16
C PHE A 190 19.10 19.39 21.42
N VAL A 191 19.89 18.75 20.55
CA VAL A 191 21.34 18.65 20.72
C VAL A 191 22.02 20.00 20.65
N LEU A 192 21.60 20.88 19.73
CA LEU A 192 22.20 22.21 19.59
C LEU A 192 21.90 23.10 20.80
N ILE A 193 20.68 23.05 21.37
CA ILE A 193 20.39 23.77 22.62
C ILE A 193 21.26 23.27 23.77
N MET A 194 21.42 21.95 23.90
CA MET A 194 22.27 21.38 24.95
C MET A 194 23.74 21.75 24.75
N ALA A 195 24.24 21.76 23.51
CA ALA A 195 25.59 22.20 23.19
C ALA A 195 25.80 23.70 23.49
N ALA A 196 24.87 24.55 23.06
CA ALA A 196 24.89 25.98 23.32
C ALA A 196 24.86 26.30 24.81
N SER A 197 24.12 25.51 25.60
CA SER A 197 24.07 25.67 27.06
C SER A 197 25.43 25.43 27.75
N GLY A 198 26.30 24.59 27.16
CA GLY A 198 27.65 24.34 27.65
C GLY A 198 28.66 25.42 27.24
N THR A 199 28.53 25.96 26.03
CA THR A 199 29.41 27.02 25.51
C THR A 199 29.02 28.41 26.03
N GLY A 200 27.75 28.62 26.36
CA GLY A 200 27.21 29.89 26.86
C GLY A 200 26.57 30.77 25.77
N PRO A 201 26.30 32.06 26.07
CA PRO A 201 25.50 32.93 25.20
C PRO A 201 26.21 33.31 23.88
N ALA A 202 27.52 33.10 23.78
CA ALA A 202 28.31 33.38 22.58
C ALA A 202 28.15 32.32 21.46
N ALA A 203 27.48 31.20 21.74
CA ALA A 203 27.22 30.09 20.83
C ALA A 203 26.18 30.43 19.75
N LYS A 204 26.48 31.45 18.93
CA LYS A 204 25.56 32.03 17.94
C LYS A 204 24.96 30.98 17.02
N TRP A 205 25.81 30.12 16.45
CA TRP A 205 25.39 29.18 15.41
C TRP A 205 24.58 28.02 15.98
N GLU A 206 24.86 27.61 17.21
CA GLU A 206 24.09 26.59 17.92
C GLU A 206 22.71 27.13 18.29
N TRP A 207 22.60 28.35 18.82
CA TRP A 207 21.30 28.97 19.10
C TRP A 207 20.48 29.18 17.83
N LEU A 208 21.09 29.72 16.78
CA LEU A 208 20.43 29.93 15.49
C LEU A 208 19.99 28.59 14.88
N GLY A 209 20.88 27.60 14.81
CA GLY A 209 20.58 26.29 14.25
C GLY A 209 19.53 25.51 15.04
N ALA A 210 19.53 25.64 16.37
CA ALA A 210 18.47 25.10 17.22
C ALA A 210 17.12 25.73 16.90
N GLY A 211 17.09 27.06 16.77
CA GLY A 211 15.92 27.81 16.36
C GLY A 211 15.39 27.34 15.01
N LEU A 212 16.27 27.27 14.00
CA LEU A 212 15.92 26.84 12.65
C LEU A 212 15.30 25.44 12.63
N ALA A 213 15.92 24.48 13.33
CA ALA A 213 15.43 23.11 13.37
C ALA A 213 14.09 23.00 14.12
N ALA A 214 13.92 23.71 15.24
CA ALA A 214 12.66 23.71 15.99
C ALA A 214 11.53 24.45 15.24
N GLY A 215 11.83 25.57 14.58
CA GLY A 215 10.90 26.34 13.76
C GLY A 215 10.48 25.63 12.47
N ALA A 216 11.28 24.69 11.99
CA ALA A 216 10.97 23.85 10.83
C ALA A 216 9.99 22.72 11.14
N LEU A 217 9.79 22.34 12.41
CA LEU A 217 8.95 21.21 12.80
C LEU A 217 7.49 21.33 12.29
N PRO A 218 6.77 22.46 12.50
CA PRO A 218 5.44 22.63 11.91
C PRO A 218 5.43 22.30 10.43
N TRP A 219 6.41 22.78 9.66
CA TRP A 219 6.51 22.61 8.21
C TRP A 219 6.91 21.21 7.73
N ALA A 220 7.32 20.32 8.64
CA ALA A 220 7.33 18.88 8.40
C ALA A 220 5.94 18.29 8.66
N LYS A 221 5.38 18.57 9.84
CA LYS A 221 4.01 18.20 10.19
C LYS A 221 3.47 19.16 11.24
N LEU A 222 2.27 19.71 11.03
CA LEU A 222 1.73 20.73 11.95
C LEU A 222 1.61 20.19 13.39
N GLN A 223 1.32 18.89 13.52
CA GLN A 223 1.27 18.13 14.77
C GLN A 223 2.57 18.22 15.61
N THR A 224 3.73 18.51 15.02
CA THR A 224 5.01 18.60 15.73
C THR A 224 5.38 20.02 16.14
N GLY A 225 4.54 21.01 15.83
CA GLY A 225 4.70 22.39 16.32
C GLY A 225 4.82 22.51 17.84
N PRO A 226 4.01 21.81 18.66
CA PRO A 226 4.17 21.82 20.12
C PRO A 226 5.53 21.29 20.60
N ILE A 227 6.10 20.30 19.91
CA ILE A 227 7.45 19.78 20.20
C ILE A 227 8.49 20.89 19.98
N GLY A 228 8.41 21.60 18.85
CA GLY A 228 9.28 22.74 18.56
C GLY A 228 9.15 23.85 19.60
N ALA A 229 7.92 24.22 19.97
CA ALA A 229 7.66 25.25 20.97
C ALA A 229 8.31 24.91 22.33
N VAL A 230 8.17 23.68 22.80
CA VAL A 230 8.78 23.26 24.07
C VAL A 230 10.30 23.26 24.01
N ILE A 231 10.90 22.88 22.88
CA ILE A 231 12.35 22.98 22.68
C ILE A 231 12.82 24.44 22.76
N ILE A 232 12.10 25.38 22.13
CA ILE A 232 12.41 26.82 22.23
C ILE A 232 12.28 27.32 23.67
N LEU A 233 11.21 26.96 24.39
CA LEU A 233 11.02 27.34 25.78
C LEU A 233 12.13 26.80 26.69
N LEU A 234 12.58 25.56 26.46
CA LEU A 234 13.73 24.98 27.16
C LEU A 234 15.01 25.79 26.86
N GLY A 235 15.25 26.17 25.61
CA GLY A 235 16.38 27.02 25.22
C GLY A 235 16.37 28.38 25.91
N LEU A 236 15.23 29.07 25.92
CA LEU A 236 15.06 30.34 26.62
C LEU A 236 15.30 30.20 28.12
N GLY A 237 14.73 29.16 28.75
CA GLY A 237 14.96 28.85 30.16
C GLY A 237 16.45 28.63 30.48
N LEU A 238 17.17 27.92 29.61
CA LEU A 238 18.61 27.70 29.76
C LEU A 238 19.40 29.01 29.63
N ILE A 239 19.05 29.89 28.70
CA ILE A 239 19.66 31.22 28.55
C ILE A 239 19.46 32.07 29.81
N LEU A 240 18.23 32.07 30.37
CA LEU A 240 17.92 32.83 31.58
C LEU A 240 18.75 32.34 32.79
N GLN A 241 18.96 31.03 32.90
CA GLN A 241 19.77 30.38 33.94
C GLN A 241 21.28 30.62 33.82
N MET A 242 21.76 31.29 32.76
CA MET A 242 23.18 31.65 32.61
C MET A 242 23.55 32.81 33.54
N HIS A 243 23.76 32.56 34.82
CA HIS A 243 24.02 33.60 35.83
C HIS A 243 25.27 34.45 35.54
N GLN A 244 26.27 33.88 34.86
CA GLN A 244 27.52 34.55 34.51
C GLN A 244 27.42 35.43 33.23
N ALA A 245 26.29 35.37 32.52
CA ALA A 245 26.11 36.10 31.26
C ALA A 245 25.48 37.48 31.48
N THR A 246 25.99 38.51 30.81
CA THR A 246 25.39 39.86 30.84
C THR A 246 24.00 39.86 30.18
N PRO A 247 23.09 40.77 30.58
CA PRO A 247 21.76 40.87 29.98
C PRO A 247 21.79 41.02 28.45
N GLY A 248 22.72 41.81 27.90
CA GLY A 248 22.90 41.96 26.46
C GLY A 248 23.39 40.68 25.75
N ALA A 249 24.20 39.85 26.41
CA ALA A 249 24.59 38.56 25.86
C ALA A 249 23.41 37.57 25.85
N LYS A 250 22.59 37.55 26.91
CA LYS A 250 21.36 36.75 26.97
C LYS A 250 20.36 37.18 25.89
N LEU A 251 20.16 38.49 25.72
CA LEU A 251 19.28 39.03 24.69
C LEU A 251 19.74 38.63 23.29
N ARG A 252 21.04 38.71 22.99
CA ARG A 252 21.59 38.24 21.70
C ARG A 252 21.39 36.75 21.48
N ALA A 253 21.64 35.91 22.49
CA ALA A 253 21.39 34.47 22.39
C ALA A 253 19.90 34.16 22.13
N ALA A 254 18.99 34.84 22.84
CA ALA A 254 17.56 34.73 22.64
C ALA A 254 17.14 35.21 21.24
N ALA A 255 17.72 36.31 20.75
CA ALA A 255 17.47 36.82 19.40
C ALA A 255 17.94 35.83 18.32
N TRP A 256 19.08 35.17 18.49
CA TRP A 256 19.53 34.12 17.56
C TRP A 256 18.58 32.91 17.56
N LEU A 257 18.17 32.45 18.74
CA LEU A 257 17.24 31.33 18.89
C LEU A 257 15.86 31.63 18.27
N LEU A 258 15.27 32.79 18.60
CA LEU A 258 13.97 33.21 18.10
C LEU A 258 14.02 33.57 16.61
N GLY A 259 15.08 34.24 16.17
CA GLY A 259 15.30 34.55 14.75
C GLY A 259 15.41 33.28 13.90
N GLY A 260 16.11 32.27 14.40
CA GLY A 260 16.14 30.94 13.78
C GLY A 260 14.76 30.28 13.76
N CYS A 261 14.00 30.36 14.86
CA CYS A 261 12.65 29.78 14.95
C CYS A 261 11.67 30.37 13.92
N VAL A 262 11.75 31.69 13.69
CA VAL A 262 10.82 32.40 12.80
C VAL A 262 11.19 32.23 11.32
N LEU A 263 12.46 32.00 10.99
CA LEU A 263 12.93 31.98 9.60
C LEU A 263 12.21 30.96 8.70
N PRO A 264 12.00 29.68 9.09
CA PRO A 264 11.27 28.72 8.25
C PRO A 264 9.85 29.19 7.91
N SER A 265 9.16 29.82 8.86
CA SER A 265 7.83 30.37 8.65
C SER A 265 7.84 31.59 7.74
N LEU A 266 8.87 32.45 7.82
CA LEU A 266 9.05 33.57 6.88
C LEU A 266 9.31 33.08 5.46
N LEU A 267 10.12 32.02 5.27
CA LEU A 267 10.35 31.42 3.96
C LEU A 267 9.05 30.85 3.36
N CYS A 268 8.28 30.13 4.18
CA CYS A 268 6.98 29.60 3.74
C CYS A 268 5.99 30.72 3.42
N ALA A 269 5.89 31.75 4.28
CA ALA A 269 5.02 32.90 4.04
C ALA A 269 5.43 33.67 2.78
N THR A 270 6.72 33.83 2.52
CA THR A 270 7.23 34.47 1.30
C THR A 270 6.81 33.67 0.07
N MET A 271 6.94 32.35 0.08
CA MET A 271 6.46 31.49 -1.02
C MET A 271 4.96 31.65 -1.24
N VAL A 272 4.17 31.65 -0.18
CA VAL A 272 2.71 31.77 -0.25
C VAL A 272 2.29 33.09 -0.86
N VAL A 273 2.80 34.22 -0.34
CA VAL A 273 2.42 35.57 -0.79
C VAL A 273 2.94 35.86 -2.19
N SER A 274 4.19 35.49 -2.49
CA SER A 274 4.77 35.74 -3.83
C SER A 274 4.11 34.96 -4.95
N CYS A 275 3.41 33.86 -4.63
CA CYS A 275 2.71 33.02 -5.59
C CYS A 275 1.17 33.17 -5.55
N GLY A 276 0.63 34.03 -4.68
CA GLY A 276 -0.83 34.22 -4.54
C GLY A 276 -1.56 32.98 -4.02
N LEU A 277 -0.97 32.26 -3.07
CA LEU A 277 -1.46 30.97 -2.56
C LEU A 277 -2.08 31.08 -1.14
N GLU A 278 -2.48 32.27 -0.71
CA GLU A 278 -2.95 32.53 0.66
C GLU A 278 -4.15 31.67 1.02
N GLU A 279 -5.14 31.57 0.11
CA GLU A 279 -6.34 30.75 0.32
C GLU A 279 -6.00 29.25 0.31
N ASP A 280 -5.18 28.80 -0.65
CA ASP A 280 -4.74 27.40 -0.74
C ASP A 280 -3.99 26.96 0.51
N PHE A 281 -3.06 27.79 0.98
CA PHE A 281 -2.33 27.57 2.22
C PHE A 281 -3.28 27.48 3.42
N TYR A 282 -4.16 28.48 3.59
CA TYR A 282 -5.04 28.53 4.74
C TYR A 282 -6.00 27.33 4.78
N ARG A 283 -6.65 27.00 3.67
CA ARG A 283 -7.65 25.92 3.61
C ARG A 283 -7.01 24.53 3.72
N ARG A 284 -6.00 24.25 2.89
CA ARG A 284 -5.40 22.91 2.81
C ARG A 284 -4.46 22.59 3.95
N TYR A 285 -3.81 23.59 4.53
CA TYR A 285 -2.82 23.35 5.57
C TYR A 285 -3.32 23.70 6.97
N ILE A 286 -3.90 24.87 7.18
CA ILE A 286 -4.35 25.29 8.51
C ILE A 286 -5.71 24.68 8.83
N LEU A 287 -6.75 25.02 8.05
CA LEU A 287 -8.13 24.63 8.33
C LEU A 287 -8.33 23.11 8.28
N GLN A 288 -7.73 22.44 7.28
CA GLN A 288 -7.80 20.98 7.17
C GLN A 288 -7.19 20.27 8.39
N ASN A 289 -6.00 20.69 8.87
CA ASN A 289 -5.39 20.04 10.03
C ASN A 289 -6.18 20.29 11.32
N LEU A 290 -6.86 21.43 11.46
CA LEU A 290 -7.77 21.68 12.58
C LEU A 290 -8.96 20.72 12.55
N HIS A 291 -9.66 20.64 11.41
CA HIS A 291 -10.81 19.75 11.25
C HIS A 291 -10.46 18.26 11.41
N TYR A 292 -9.22 17.88 11.06
CA TYR A 292 -8.73 16.51 11.19
C TYR A 292 -8.76 15.98 12.64
N THR A 293 -8.80 16.85 13.65
CA THR A 293 -8.77 16.51 15.09
C THR A 293 -10.15 16.30 15.75
N GLU A 294 -11.25 16.52 15.02
CA GLU A 294 -12.60 16.67 15.60
C GLU A 294 -13.40 15.35 15.77
N GLN A 295 -12.88 14.19 15.38
CA GLN A 295 -13.72 12.99 15.15
C GLN A 295 -13.91 12.00 16.32
N ARG A 296 -13.25 12.13 17.48
CA ARG A 296 -13.48 11.23 18.65
C ARG A 296 -13.40 11.99 19.98
N SER A 297 -14.12 11.55 21.03
CA SER A 297 -14.30 12.33 22.28
C SER A 297 -14.03 11.59 23.60
N SER A 298 -13.81 10.26 23.62
CA SER A 298 -13.54 9.56 24.88
C SER A 298 -12.07 9.72 25.33
N PRO A 299 -11.75 10.01 26.61
CA PRO A 299 -10.39 10.00 27.16
C PRO A 299 -9.73 8.61 27.26
N SER A 300 -10.52 7.52 27.33
CA SER A 300 -10.01 6.14 27.43
C SER A 300 -9.28 5.67 26.15
N TRP A 301 -9.54 6.36 25.04
CA TRP A 301 -9.06 5.99 23.72
C TRP A 301 -7.54 5.83 23.67
N LEU A 302 -6.75 6.70 24.31
CA LEU A 302 -5.27 6.63 24.24
C LEU A 302 -4.74 5.30 24.81
N PHE A 303 -5.35 4.84 25.91
CA PHE A 303 -5.01 3.55 26.51
C PHE A 303 -5.48 2.40 25.60
N GLU A 304 -6.72 2.47 25.10
CA GLU A 304 -7.26 1.49 24.16
C GLU A 304 -6.40 1.39 22.89
N SER A 305 -5.97 2.50 22.29
CA SER A 305 -5.11 2.55 21.11
C SER A 305 -3.75 1.92 21.38
N ILE A 306 -3.08 2.25 22.49
CA ILE A 306 -1.78 1.64 22.83
C ILE A 306 -1.94 0.13 23.06
N PHE A 307 -3.04 -0.31 23.68
CA PHE A 307 -3.32 -1.72 23.97
C PHE A 307 -3.90 -2.51 22.78
N ASN A 308 -4.61 -1.90 21.85
CA ASN A 308 -5.21 -2.55 20.68
C ASN A 308 -4.19 -2.83 19.57
N LEU A 309 -3.00 -2.20 19.65
CA LEU A 309 -1.89 -2.40 18.73
C LEU A 309 -1.01 -3.63 19.07
N ARG A 310 -1.39 -4.41 20.09
CA ARG A 310 -0.60 -5.49 20.73
C ARG A 310 0.18 -6.44 19.79
N PRO A 311 -0.39 -7.00 18.71
CA PRO A 311 0.37 -7.93 17.86
C PRO A 311 1.49 -7.24 17.07
N ALA A 312 1.31 -5.96 16.74
CA ALA A 312 2.23 -5.16 15.92
C ALA A 312 3.21 -4.32 16.75
N SER A 313 2.96 -4.14 18.06
CA SER A 313 3.68 -3.21 18.95
C SER A 313 4.29 -3.84 20.20
N ALA A 314 4.30 -5.17 20.38
CA ALA A 314 4.83 -5.82 21.59
C ALA A 314 6.25 -5.36 21.97
N GLY A 315 7.16 -5.25 20.98
CA GLY A 315 8.50 -4.69 21.22
C GLY A 315 8.50 -3.22 21.67
N PHE A 316 7.55 -2.41 21.18
CA PHE A 316 7.37 -1.03 21.64
C PHE A 316 6.92 -0.99 23.10
N LEU A 317 5.96 -1.84 23.50
CA LEU A 317 5.48 -1.91 24.88
C LEU A 317 6.58 -2.31 25.84
N ILE A 318 7.42 -3.29 25.48
CA ILE A 318 8.61 -3.66 26.27
C ILE A 318 9.54 -2.46 26.42
N TYR A 319 9.81 -1.74 25.33
CA TYR A 319 10.67 -0.55 25.35
C TYR A 319 10.09 0.57 26.23
N LEU A 320 8.78 0.84 26.11
CA LEU A 320 8.07 1.83 26.90
C LEU A 320 8.12 1.48 28.40
N LEU A 321 7.70 0.26 28.76
CA LEU A 321 7.71 -0.23 30.14
C LEU A 321 9.11 -0.17 30.74
N THR A 322 10.14 -0.60 30.00
CA THR A 322 11.53 -0.52 30.45
C THR A 322 11.94 0.91 30.78
N SER A 323 11.57 1.87 29.93
CA SER A 323 11.90 3.28 30.13
C SER A 323 11.23 3.85 31.38
N PHE A 324 9.96 3.52 31.62
CA PHE A 324 9.23 3.93 32.82
C PHE A 324 9.77 3.27 34.10
N LEU A 325 10.11 1.98 34.05
CA LEU A 325 10.72 1.29 35.19
C LEU A 325 12.08 1.89 35.55
N LEU A 326 12.91 2.21 34.55
CA LEU A 326 14.18 2.92 34.76
C LEU A 326 13.95 4.30 35.41
N ALA A 327 13.01 5.08 34.88
CA ALA A 327 12.66 6.37 35.46
C ALA A 327 12.15 6.25 36.91
N ALA A 328 11.35 5.24 37.23
CA ALA A 328 10.89 4.98 38.59
C ALA A 328 12.06 4.73 39.56
N THR A 329 13.11 4.02 39.12
CA THR A 329 14.33 3.83 39.94
C THR A 329 15.08 5.15 40.21
N VAL A 330 15.04 6.09 39.27
CA VAL A 330 15.64 7.43 39.44
C VAL A 330 14.84 8.25 40.44
N VAL A 331 13.51 8.32 40.28
CA VAL A 331 12.63 9.10 41.18
C VAL A 331 12.64 8.53 42.60
N GLY A 332 12.63 7.21 42.76
CA GLY A 332 12.72 6.57 44.07
C GLY A 332 14.11 6.65 44.72
N GLY A 333 15.17 6.77 43.91
CA GLY A 333 16.56 6.76 44.37
C GLY A 333 17.22 8.13 44.52
N ARG A 334 16.71 9.19 43.88
CA ARG A 334 17.32 10.53 43.85
C ARG A 334 16.35 11.62 44.27
N ARG A 335 16.81 12.51 45.16
CA ARG A 335 16.03 13.70 45.57
C ARG A 335 15.95 14.79 44.50
N ARG A 336 16.92 14.88 43.58
CA ARG A 336 16.99 15.88 42.50
C ARG A 336 17.48 15.23 41.20
N PRO A 337 16.58 14.88 40.27
CA PRO A 337 16.94 14.38 38.95
C PRO A 337 17.74 15.41 38.13
N GLY A 338 18.50 14.93 37.16
CA GLY A 338 19.32 15.76 36.28
C GLY A 338 18.49 16.55 35.26
N ARG A 339 19.06 17.67 34.77
CA ARG A 339 18.39 18.56 33.82
C ARG A 339 17.98 17.86 32.51
N ILE A 340 18.81 16.95 32.00
CA ILE A 340 18.52 16.21 30.76
C ILE A 340 17.36 15.24 30.96
N PHE A 341 17.31 14.54 32.09
CA PHE A 341 16.20 13.66 32.43
C PHE A 341 14.88 14.44 32.52
N LEU A 342 14.88 15.60 33.18
CA LEU A 342 13.70 16.46 33.29
C LEU A 342 13.28 17.04 31.93
N ALA A 343 14.23 17.56 31.14
CA ALA A 343 13.96 18.11 29.82
C ALA A 343 13.44 17.03 28.84
N ALA A 344 14.03 15.84 28.85
CA ALA A 344 13.57 14.71 28.05
C ALA A 344 12.20 14.18 28.51
N GLY A 345 11.93 14.19 29.81
CA GLY A 345 10.61 13.85 30.36
C GLY A 345 9.53 14.85 29.92
N LEU A 346 9.81 16.15 29.97
CA LEU A 346 8.90 17.18 29.44
C LEU A 346 8.67 17.01 27.93
N LEU A 347 9.74 16.79 27.18
CA LEU A 347 9.65 16.54 25.74
C LEU A 347 8.82 15.28 25.44
N LEU A 348 8.97 14.22 26.24
CA LEU A 348 8.20 12.98 26.11
C LEU A 348 6.71 13.23 26.39
N MET A 349 6.36 14.00 27.43
CA MET A 349 4.97 14.34 27.72
C MET A 349 4.32 15.10 26.55
N VAL A 350 5.04 16.06 25.97
CA VAL A 350 4.56 16.82 24.80
C VAL A 350 4.45 15.94 23.57
N ALA A 351 5.39 15.02 23.36
CA ALA A 351 5.31 14.07 22.26
C ALA A 351 4.13 13.11 22.42
N ILE A 352 3.83 12.63 23.64
CA ILE A 352 2.63 11.84 23.94
C ILE A 352 1.37 12.65 23.63
N PHE A 353 1.33 13.92 24.04
CA PHE A 353 0.23 14.82 23.69
C PHE A 353 0.09 14.96 22.17
N CYS A 354 1.19 15.12 21.43
CA CYS A 354 1.17 15.22 19.97
C CYS A 354 0.62 13.93 19.34
N VAL A 355 1.06 12.75 19.77
CA VAL A 355 0.52 11.46 19.32
C VAL A 355 -0.97 11.34 19.61
N ALA A 356 -1.41 11.83 20.76
CA ALA A 356 -2.80 11.79 21.18
C ALA A 356 -3.69 12.79 20.41
N LEU A 357 -3.16 13.95 20.03
CA LEU A 357 -3.96 15.08 19.55
C LEU A 357 -4.88 14.77 18.35
N PRO A 358 -4.47 13.99 17.32
CA PRO A 358 -5.35 13.70 16.18
C PRO A 358 -6.45 12.68 16.47
N LYS A 359 -6.37 11.95 17.59
CA LYS A 359 -7.34 10.92 17.98
C LYS A 359 -7.52 9.82 16.92
N ARG A 360 -6.40 9.37 16.35
CA ARG A 360 -6.32 8.32 15.32
C ARG A 360 -5.38 7.21 15.75
N ASP A 361 -5.70 5.99 15.34
CA ASP A 361 -4.96 4.78 15.72
C ASP A 361 -3.86 4.44 14.69
N PHE A 362 -3.06 5.44 14.33
CA PHE A 362 -1.96 5.26 13.38
C PHE A 362 -0.66 4.91 14.09
N LEU A 363 -0.10 3.73 13.77
CA LEU A 363 1.12 3.23 14.39
C LEU A 363 2.34 4.13 14.10
N HIS A 364 2.35 4.77 12.93
CA HIS A 364 3.45 5.65 12.53
C HIS A 364 3.55 6.92 13.38
N TYR A 365 2.53 7.30 14.17
CA TYR A 365 2.66 8.39 15.13
C TYR A 365 3.65 8.09 16.25
N LEU A 366 3.92 6.81 16.54
CA LEU A 366 4.90 6.40 17.55
C LEU A 366 6.32 6.87 17.22
N TRP A 367 6.61 7.25 15.97
CA TRP A 367 7.88 7.87 15.61
C TRP A 367 8.18 9.11 16.47
N LEU A 368 7.16 9.92 16.79
CA LEU A 368 7.33 11.13 17.62
C LEU A 368 7.84 10.81 19.04
N LEU A 369 7.60 9.59 19.54
CA LEU A 369 8.04 9.15 20.86
C LEU A 369 9.46 8.61 20.85
N LEU A 370 10.00 8.19 19.70
CA LEU A 370 11.27 7.50 19.61
C LEU A 370 12.40 8.28 20.30
N LEU A 371 12.58 9.56 19.93
CA LEU A 371 13.71 10.35 20.41
C LEU A 371 13.54 10.78 21.86
N PRO A 372 12.39 11.36 22.29
CA PRO A 372 12.21 11.73 23.69
C PRO A 372 12.36 10.52 24.61
N LEU A 373 11.78 9.38 24.24
CA LEU A 373 11.88 8.14 25.02
C LEU A 373 13.33 7.60 25.05
N SER A 374 14.08 7.69 23.96
CA SER A 374 15.47 7.23 23.86
C SER A 374 16.42 8.07 24.71
N ILE A 375 16.24 9.39 24.68
CA ILE A 375 17.00 10.33 25.50
C ILE A 375 16.64 10.13 26.97
N TRP A 376 15.36 9.99 27.30
CA TRP A 376 14.89 9.80 28.67
C TRP A 376 15.36 8.47 29.27
N CYS A 377 15.24 7.37 28.53
CA CYS A 377 15.76 6.04 28.91
C CYS A 377 17.26 6.08 29.20
N THR A 378 18.04 6.69 28.30
CA THR A 378 19.49 6.83 28.50
C THR A 378 19.84 7.74 29.68
N ALA A 379 19.13 8.85 29.84
CA ALA A 379 19.32 9.77 30.96
C ALA A 379 19.03 9.07 32.30
N ALA A 380 17.95 8.27 32.36
CA ALA A 380 17.61 7.50 33.54
C ALA A 380 18.73 6.50 33.90
N LEU A 381 19.20 5.73 32.92
CA LEU A 381 20.32 4.80 33.12
C LEU A 381 21.59 5.53 33.59
N GLY A 382 21.90 6.69 33.02
CA GLY A 382 23.05 7.50 33.41
C GLY A 382 22.96 8.02 34.84
N GLU A 383 21.76 8.41 35.29
CA GLU A 383 21.53 8.83 36.66
C GLU A 383 21.63 7.68 37.67
N CYS A 384 21.19 6.48 37.31
CA CYS A 384 21.37 5.26 38.12
C CYS A 384 22.83 4.83 38.24
N ARG A 385 23.68 5.18 37.26
CA ARG A 385 25.11 4.82 37.22
C ARG A 385 26.02 5.92 37.77
N SER A 386 25.49 7.11 38.05
CA SER A 386 26.28 8.24 38.55
C SER A 386 26.72 7.99 40.01
N PRO A 387 28.03 8.09 40.32
CA PRO A 387 28.56 7.85 41.68
C PRO A 387 28.12 8.89 42.70
N VAL A 388 27.61 10.05 42.25
CA VAL A 388 27.27 11.20 43.09
C VAL A 388 25.96 11.03 43.88
N ALA A 389 25.20 9.95 43.68
CA ALA A 389 23.80 9.93 44.14
C ALA A 389 23.27 8.67 44.77
N LEU A 390 24.02 7.57 44.75
CA LEU A 390 23.57 6.32 45.31
C LEU A 390 24.67 5.78 46.21
N THR A 391 24.37 5.66 47.49
CA THR A 391 25.19 4.98 48.50
C THR A 391 25.33 3.47 48.21
N SER A 392 24.51 2.91 47.30
CA SER A 392 24.55 1.49 46.90
C SER A 392 24.64 1.29 45.39
N ARG A 393 25.32 0.21 44.95
CA ARG A 393 25.41 -0.19 43.52
C ARG A 393 24.17 -0.93 43.00
N ILE A 394 23.16 -1.16 43.85
CA ILE A 394 21.99 -1.99 43.53
C ILE A 394 21.15 -1.40 42.39
N PRO A 395 20.80 -0.08 42.38
CA PRO A 395 19.98 0.48 41.31
C PRO A 395 20.66 0.44 39.94
N ALA A 396 21.98 0.58 39.88
CA ALA A 396 22.75 0.44 38.64
C ALA A 396 22.67 -0.99 38.06
N ARG A 397 22.68 -2.01 38.92
CA ARG A 397 22.55 -3.42 38.51
C ARG A 397 21.13 -3.73 38.02
N ILE A 398 20.11 -3.24 38.73
CA ILE A 398 18.71 -3.37 38.32
C ILE A 398 18.49 -2.68 36.98
N ALA A 399 18.98 -1.45 36.82
CA ALA A 399 18.86 -0.71 35.57
C ALA A 399 19.53 -1.43 34.39
N LEU A 400 20.72 -1.99 34.58
CA LEU A 400 21.38 -2.81 33.57
C LEU A 400 20.58 -4.08 33.25
N ALA A 401 20.05 -4.78 34.26
CA ALA A 401 19.23 -5.97 34.07
C ALA A 401 17.96 -5.65 33.28
N LEU A 402 17.28 -4.54 33.59
CA LEU A 402 16.11 -4.07 32.84
C LEU A 402 16.42 -3.85 31.36
N VAL A 403 17.53 -3.18 31.04
CA VAL A 403 17.97 -2.96 29.65
C VAL A 403 18.27 -4.28 28.93
N LEU A 404 18.90 -5.24 29.61
CA LEU A 404 19.21 -6.55 29.04
C LEU A 404 17.96 -7.40 28.80
N VAL A 405 17.06 -7.45 29.79
CA VAL A 405 15.76 -8.13 29.67
C VAL A 405 14.93 -7.52 28.54
N ALA A 406 14.91 -6.19 28.43
CA ALA A 406 14.24 -5.50 27.33
C ALA A 406 14.84 -5.85 25.97
N THR A 407 16.17 -5.91 25.88
CA THR A 407 16.90 -6.27 24.65
C THR A 407 16.51 -7.68 24.18
N VAL A 408 16.54 -8.66 25.09
CA VAL A 408 16.13 -10.04 24.80
C VAL A 408 14.64 -10.11 24.49
N GLY A 409 13.80 -9.39 25.24
CA GLY A 409 12.36 -9.35 25.05
C GLY A 409 11.97 -8.79 23.67
N ILE A 410 12.55 -7.68 23.26
CA ILE A 410 12.29 -7.07 21.94
C ILE A 410 12.69 -8.02 20.81
N LEU A 411 13.91 -8.56 20.84
CA LEU A 411 14.35 -9.54 19.83
C LEU A 411 13.50 -10.82 19.87
N GLY A 412 13.12 -11.28 21.06
CA GLY A 412 12.22 -12.42 21.26
C GLY A 412 10.87 -12.19 20.59
N THR A 413 10.20 -11.06 20.89
CA THR A 413 8.93 -10.70 20.23
C THR A 413 9.07 -10.69 18.71
N ARG A 414 10.22 -10.23 18.21
CA ARG A 414 10.48 -10.22 16.78
C ARG A 414 10.60 -11.62 16.18
N VAL A 415 11.33 -12.51 16.84
CA VAL A 415 11.49 -13.91 16.40
C VAL A 415 10.15 -14.64 16.42
N PHE A 416 9.37 -14.46 17.49
CA PHE A 416 8.02 -15.04 17.61
C PHE A 416 7.02 -14.51 16.58
N ALA A 417 7.18 -13.27 16.12
CA ALA A 417 6.34 -12.69 15.06
C ALA A 417 6.58 -13.33 13.67
N GLY A 418 7.61 -14.16 13.49
CA GLY A 418 7.87 -14.86 12.24
C GLY A 418 8.46 -13.99 11.13
N ARG A 419 8.70 -14.56 9.95
CA ARG A 419 9.34 -13.82 8.83
C ARG A 419 8.41 -12.73 8.26
N PRO A 420 8.96 -11.64 7.68
CA PRO A 420 8.17 -10.68 6.91
C PRO A 420 7.34 -11.39 5.83
N PRO A 421 6.05 -11.03 5.64
CA PRO A 421 5.16 -11.75 4.71
C PRO A 421 5.55 -11.66 3.23
N MET A 422 6.41 -10.70 2.85
CA MET A 422 6.91 -10.53 1.49
C MET A 422 8.09 -11.45 1.13
N LEU A 423 8.79 -12.01 2.12
CA LEU A 423 9.90 -12.92 1.90
C LEU A 423 9.39 -14.23 1.28
N GLY A 424 10.02 -14.67 0.20
CA GLY A 424 9.55 -15.78 -0.66
C GLY A 424 8.76 -15.31 -1.88
N GLN A 425 8.58 -14.00 -2.06
CA GLN A 425 7.87 -13.42 -3.20
C GLN A 425 8.62 -12.25 -3.87
N LEU A 426 9.70 -11.74 -3.29
CA LEU A 426 10.39 -10.54 -3.77
C LEU A 426 10.94 -10.73 -5.19
N GLY A 427 11.63 -11.82 -5.50
CA GLY A 427 12.15 -12.09 -6.84
C GLY A 427 11.05 -12.10 -7.90
N ARG A 428 9.93 -12.77 -7.63
CA ARG A 428 8.76 -12.80 -8.53
C ARG A 428 8.12 -11.42 -8.70
N LEU A 429 8.02 -10.65 -7.61
CA LEU A 429 7.44 -9.32 -7.65
C LEU A 429 8.35 -8.33 -8.40
N TRP A 430 9.67 -8.49 -8.35
CA TRP A 430 10.61 -7.70 -9.15
C TRP A 430 10.63 -8.10 -10.63
N GLN A 431 10.42 -9.38 -10.94
CA GLN A 431 10.28 -9.84 -12.32
C GLN A 431 8.99 -9.33 -12.97
N LYS A 432 7.89 -9.24 -12.20
CA LYS A 432 6.58 -8.76 -12.65
C LYS A 432 6.06 -7.63 -11.74
N PRO A 433 6.68 -6.44 -11.77
CA PRO A 433 6.38 -5.37 -10.83
C PRO A 433 5.05 -4.68 -11.08
N ASN A 434 4.58 -4.69 -12.33
CA ASN A 434 3.41 -3.95 -12.79
C ASN A 434 2.10 -4.69 -12.52
N THR A 435 1.14 -3.96 -11.95
CA THR A 435 -0.23 -4.42 -11.79
C THR A 435 -1.01 -4.34 -13.11
N GLU A 436 -2.23 -4.86 -13.10
CA GLU A 436 -3.19 -4.71 -14.21
C GLU A 436 -3.44 -3.24 -14.56
N VAL A 437 -3.57 -2.37 -13.55
CA VAL A 437 -3.77 -0.94 -13.78
C VAL A 437 -2.52 -0.35 -14.41
N ASP A 438 -1.36 -0.57 -13.80
CA ASP A 438 -0.05 -0.11 -14.28
C ASP A 438 0.16 -0.48 -15.76
N SER A 439 -0.13 -1.74 -16.12
CA SER A 439 0.08 -2.23 -17.49
C SER A 439 -0.81 -1.54 -18.53
N VAL A 440 -2.03 -1.15 -18.15
CA VAL A 440 -2.93 -0.37 -19.02
C VAL A 440 -2.51 1.09 -19.05
N VAL A 441 -2.06 1.66 -17.94
CA VAL A 441 -1.54 3.04 -17.90
C VAL A 441 -0.29 3.17 -18.78
N ASP A 442 0.64 2.20 -18.71
CA ASP A 442 1.84 2.14 -19.55
C ASP A 442 1.51 2.07 -21.05
N LEU A 443 0.41 1.40 -21.41
CA LEU A 443 -0.07 1.36 -22.80
C LEU A 443 -0.56 2.74 -23.29
N LEU A 444 -1.11 3.55 -22.37
CA LEU A 444 -1.78 4.82 -22.66
C LEU A 444 -0.86 6.05 -22.56
N THR A 445 0.29 5.93 -21.90
CA THR A 445 1.10 7.08 -21.48
C THR A 445 2.58 6.92 -21.84
N ASP A 446 3.26 8.06 -22.01
CA ASP A 446 4.72 8.14 -22.08
C ASP A 446 5.28 8.84 -20.84
N ARG A 447 6.61 8.78 -20.68
CA ARG A 447 7.29 9.52 -19.61
C ARG A 447 7.02 11.02 -19.74
N GLY A 448 6.42 11.59 -18.70
CA GLY A 448 6.15 13.01 -18.62
C GLY A 448 4.72 13.42 -18.92
N ASP A 449 3.88 12.46 -19.32
CA ASP A 449 2.42 12.59 -19.30
C ASP A 449 1.92 12.74 -17.85
N ARG A 450 0.64 13.10 -17.72
CA ARG A 450 -0.03 13.34 -16.45
C ARG A 450 -1.12 12.30 -16.21
N LEU A 451 -1.23 11.91 -14.95
CA LEU A 451 -2.28 11.03 -14.46
C LEU A 451 -3.20 11.83 -13.53
N ALA A 452 -4.49 11.54 -13.50
CA ALA A 452 -5.37 12.00 -12.41
C ALA A 452 -6.07 10.80 -11.77
N VAL A 453 -6.25 10.88 -10.45
CA VAL A 453 -6.87 9.80 -9.66
C VAL A 453 -8.01 10.36 -8.83
N TRP A 454 -9.22 9.87 -9.09
CA TRP A 454 -10.37 9.99 -8.22
C TRP A 454 -10.41 8.78 -7.27
N GLY A 455 -10.62 9.02 -5.97
CA GLY A 455 -10.58 7.98 -4.92
C GLY A 455 -9.25 7.93 -4.14
N TRP A 456 -8.80 6.73 -3.75
CA TRP A 456 -7.70 6.51 -2.78
C TRP A 456 -6.62 5.54 -3.33
N ARG A 457 -5.93 5.91 -4.41
CA ARG A 457 -4.89 5.10 -5.07
C ARG A 457 -3.70 5.90 -5.62
N ALA A 458 -2.96 6.58 -4.76
CA ALA A 458 -1.75 7.32 -5.17
C ALA A 458 -0.62 6.42 -5.72
N GLN A 459 -0.64 5.11 -5.44
CA GLN A 459 0.38 4.18 -5.96
C GLN A 459 0.47 4.17 -7.49
N GLU A 460 -0.63 4.50 -8.19
CA GLU A 460 -0.66 4.48 -9.66
C GLU A 460 0.33 5.51 -10.26
N PHE A 461 0.51 6.66 -9.61
CA PHE A 461 1.53 7.65 -9.99
C PHE A 461 2.93 7.08 -9.88
N VAL A 462 3.22 6.40 -8.78
CA VAL A 462 4.55 5.86 -8.48
C VAL A 462 4.91 4.72 -9.43
N LYS A 463 3.94 3.84 -9.70
CA LYS A 463 4.11 2.69 -10.59
C LYS A 463 4.31 3.11 -12.04
N ALA A 464 3.50 4.06 -12.52
CA ALA A 464 3.63 4.59 -13.87
C ALA A 464 4.80 5.59 -14.01
N GLY A 465 5.35 6.09 -12.89
CA GLY A 465 6.37 7.13 -12.90
C GLY A 465 5.87 8.46 -13.46
N LEU A 466 4.58 8.75 -13.29
CA LEU A 466 3.90 9.93 -13.83
C LEU A 466 3.70 11.00 -12.76
N ILE A 467 3.71 12.26 -13.20
CA ILE A 467 3.36 13.39 -12.34
C ILE A 467 1.84 13.52 -12.21
N GLN A 468 1.40 14.27 -11.20
CA GLN A 468 -0.02 14.49 -10.99
C GLN A 468 -0.59 15.51 -12.00
N GLY A 469 -1.78 15.21 -12.49
CA GLY A 469 -2.66 16.10 -13.26
C GLY A 469 -3.61 16.89 -12.37
N THR A 470 -3.73 16.52 -11.10
CA THR A 470 -4.44 17.26 -10.06
C THR A 470 -3.55 17.46 -8.85
N ARG A 471 -3.73 18.53 -8.07
CA ARG A 471 -2.87 18.79 -6.92
C ARG A 471 -2.95 17.68 -5.85
N GLY A 472 -4.11 17.05 -5.71
CA GLY A 472 -4.30 15.91 -4.81
C GLY A 472 -3.90 14.58 -5.46
N ALA A 473 -3.11 13.77 -4.73
CA ALA A 473 -2.84 12.37 -5.08
C ALA A 473 -4.05 11.45 -4.79
N PHE A 474 -4.99 11.96 -3.98
CA PHE A 474 -6.25 11.34 -3.61
C PHE A 474 -7.36 12.39 -3.66
N SER A 475 -8.61 11.93 -3.73
CA SER A 475 -9.79 12.81 -3.80
C SER A 475 -10.68 12.74 -2.55
N TYR A 476 -10.12 12.42 -1.38
CA TYR A 476 -10.90 12.21 -0.14
C TYR A 476 -11.80 13.40 0.20
N TRP A 477 -11.24 14.62 0.22
CA TRP A 477 -12.01 15.82 0.56
C TRP A 477 -12.99 16.27 -0.52
N SER A 478 -12.84 15.75 -1.75
CA SER A 478 -13.81 15.96 -2.83
C SER A 478 -14.99 14.97 -2.76
N ILE A 479 -14.79 13.82 -2.11
CA ILE A 479 -15.77 12.74 -1.98
C ILE A 479 -16.54 12.89 -0.65
N VAL A 480 -15.81 12.90 0.47
CA VAL A 480 -16.39 12.88 1.81
C VAL A 480 -17.08 14.20 2.13
N PRO A 481 -18.35 14.18 2.60
CA PRO A 481 -19.05 15.39 3.03
C PRO A 481 -18.25 16.15 4.08
N SER A 482 -17.98 17.43 3.82
CA SER A 482 -17.33 18.35 4.75
C SER A 482 -17.64 19.79 4.36
N ALA A 483 -17.43 20.73 5.29
CA ALA A 483 -17.59 22.16 5.02
C ALA A 483 -16.65 22.69 3.92
N GLN A 484 -15.57 21.95 3.61
CA GLN A 484 -14.60 22.32 2.58
C GLN A 484 -14.81 21.58 1.25
N ARG A 485 -15.78 20.66 1.14
CA ARG A 485 -15.90 19.77 -0.02
C ARG A 485 -16.02 20.52 -1.35
N ASP A 486 -16.80 21.60 -1.39
CA ASP A 486 -17.03 22.35 -2.63
C ASP A 486 -15.77 23.06 -3.11
N TYR A 487 -14.94 23.54 -2.17
CA TYR A 487 -13.62 24.08 -2.48
C TYR A 487 -12.71 23.03 -3.12
N TYR A 488 -12.59 21.83 -2.54
CA TYR A 488 -11.75 20.76 -3.12
C TYR A 488 -12.29 20.25 -4.46
N ARG A 489 -13.61 20.17 -4.63
CA ARG A 489 -14.25 19.85 -5.91
C ARG A 489 -13.94 20.90 -6.99
N ALA A 490 -14.03 22.18 -6.64
CA ALA A 490 -13.68 23.27 -7.56
C ALA A 490 -12.21 23.21 -7.98
N CYS A 491 -11.29 23.02 -7.04
CA CYS A 491 -9.87 22.87 -7.33
C CYS A 491 -9.58 21.65 -8.22
N HIS A 492 -10.18 20.50 -7.92
CA HIS A 492 -9.99 19.28 -8.71
C HIS A 492 -10.49 19.44 -10.15
N LEU A 493 -11.66 20.07 -10.33
CA LEU A 493 -12.21 20.35 -11.66
C LEU A 493 -11.31 21.31 -12.44
N GLN A 494 -10.87 22.40 -11.81
CA GLN A 494 -9.95 23.37 -12.42
C GLN A 494 -8.64 22.72 -12.85
N ASP A 495 -8.09 21.82 -12.03
CA ASP A 495 -6.87 21.09 -12.36
C ASP A 495 -7.09 20.17 -13.58
N MET A 496 -8.19 19.41 -13.59
CA MET A 496 -8.56 18.56 -14.73
C MET A 496 -8.70 19.36 -16.03
N GLU A 497 -9.31 20.55 -15.98
CA GLU A 497 -9.49 21.43 -17.14
C GLU A 497 -8.18 22.06 -17.62
N SER A 498 -7.33 22.53 -16.69
CA SER A 498 -6.10 23.25 -17.02
C SER A 498 -4.94 22.33 -17.38
N GLN A 499 -4.77 21.23 -16.66
CA GLN A 499 -3.68 20.28 -16.87
C GLN A 499 -4.01 19.22 -17.91
N ARG A 500 -5.31 18.95 -18.15
CA ARG A 500 -5.85 17.97 -19.10
C ARG A 500 -5.08 16.64 -19.04
N PRO A 501 -5.10 15.87 -17.95
CA PRO A 501 -4.30 14.64 -17.85
C PRO A 501 -4.61 13.63 -18.96
N GLU A 502 -3.62 12.89 -19.43
CA GLU A 502 -3.78 11.89 -20.50
C GLU A 502 -4.67 10.72 -20.04
N VAL A 503 -4.54 10.34 -18.77
CA VAL A 503 -5.28 9.26 -18.14
C VAL A 503 -5.96 9.76 -16.87
N PHE A 504 -7.22 9.35 -16.69
CA PHE A 504 -8.02 9.56 -15.49
C PHE A 504 -8.42 8.20 -14.92
N ILE A 505 -8.14 7.96 -13.65
CA ILE A 505 -8.50 6.72 -12.96
C ILE A 505 -9.53 7.04 -11.89
N ASP A 506 -10.69 6.40 -11.97
CA ASP A 506 -11.64 6.35 -10.86
C ASP A 506 -11.45 5.05 -10.09
N SER A 507 -10.87 5.18 -8.90
CA SER A 507 -10.54 4.08 -7.99
C SER A 507 -11.64 3.75 -6.98
N VAL A 508 -12.89 4.10 -7.28
CA VAL A 508 -14.06 3.73 -6.47
C VAL A 508 -14.71 2.46 -6.99
N GLY A 509 -14.94 1.51 -6.09
CA GLY A 509 -15.76 0.34 -6.38
C GLY A 509 -15.56 -0.84 -5.43
N PRO A 510 -16.31 -1.93 -5.64
CA PRO A 510 -16.25 -3.11 -4.79
C PRO A 510 -14.81 -3.61 -4.60
N ASN A 511 -14.41 -3.86 -3.36
CA ASN A 511 -13.05 -4.28 -2.95
C ASN A 511 -11.94 -3.24 -3.18
N ALA A 512 -12.27 -1.99 -3.53
CA ALA A 512 -11.31 -0.89 -3.45
C ALA A 512 -10.90 -0.63 -1.99
N ILE A 513 -9.77 0.07 -1.81
CA ILE A 513 -9.12 0.22 -0.50
C ILE A 513 -9.99 1.04 0.47
N PHE A 514 -10.61 2.11 -0.02
CA PHE A 514 -11.28 3.09 0.84
C PHE A 514 -12.73 3.36 0.43
N PHE A 515 -12.96 3.68 -0.85
CA PHE A 515 -14.27 4.03 -1.39
C PHE A 515 -14.85 2.88 -2.19
N GLN A 516 -15.94 2.28 -1.71
CA GLN A 516 -16.50 1.05 -2.29
C GLN A 516 -17.84 1.27 -3.00
N ASN A 517 -18.52 2.39 -2.72
CA ASN A 517 -19.84 2.67 -3.28
C ASN A 517 -19.74 3.62 -4.47
N ARG A 518 -19.72 3.06 -5.69
CA ARG A 518 -19.66 3.86 -6.94
C ARG A 518 -20.75 4.91 -7.06
N LEU A 519 -21.98 4.61 -6.64
CA LEU A 519 -23.10 5.54 -6.80
C LEU A 519 -22.94 6.78 -5.92
N ALA A 520 -22.42 6.61 -4.70
CA ALA A 520 -22.28 7.71 -3.76
C ALA A 520 -20.91 8.40 -3.84
N GLU A 521 -19.87 7.68 -4.25
CA GLU A 521 -18.47 8.09 -4.08
C GLU A 521 -17.68 8.14 -5.40
N GLY A 522 -18.20 7.55 -6.49
CA GLY A 522 -17.60 7.62 -7.82
C GLY A 522 -17.55 9.05 -8.35
N HIS A 523 -16.76 9.28 -9.41
CA HIS A 523 -16.63 10.63 -9.97
C HIS A 523 -17.97 11.21 -10.46
N GLU A 524 -18.95 10.35 -10.76
CA GLU A 524 -20.31 10.73 -11.14
C GLU A 524 -21.09 11.41 -10.00
N SER A 525 -20.69 11.22 -8.74
CA SER A 525 -21.25 11.94 -7.58
C SER A 525 -20.93 13.45 -7.60
N PHE A 526 -20.06 13.87 -8.51
CA PHE A 526 -19.74 15.26 -8.80
C PHE A 526 -20.12 15.57 -10.26
N PRO A 527 -21.34 16.09 -10.53
CA PRO A 527 -21.88 16.22 -11.88
C PRO A 527 -20.99 16.97 -12.88
N ALA A 528 -20.29 18.04 -12.44
CA ALA A 528 -19.39 18.78 -13.31
C ALA A 528 -18.18 17.96 -13.77
N LEU A 529 -17.59 17.16 -12.87
CA LEU A 529 -16.52 16.23 -13.23
C LEU A 529 -17.05 15.10 -14.12
N ALA A 530 -18.24 14.58 -13.83
CA ALA A 530 -18.89 13.56 -14.65
C ALA A 530 -19.07 14.02 -16.10
N GLN A 531 -19.55 15.26 -16.29
CA GLN A 531 -19.71 15.87 -17.62
C GLN A 531 -18.36 16.05 -18.34
N LEU A 532 -17.32 16.51 -17.62
CA LEU A 532 -15.98 16.66 -18.18
C LEU A 532 -15.42 15.31 -18.64
N VAL A 533 -15.51 14.27 -17.80
CA VAL A 533 -15.02 12.93 -18.11
C VAL A 533 -15.78 12.35 -19.30
N ALA A 534 -17.11 12.46 -19.33
CA ALA A 534 -17.92 11.98 -20.45
C ALA A 534 -17.59 12.68 -21.78
N ARG A 535 -17.33 14.00 -21.72
CA ARG A 535 -16.97 14.82 -22.89
C ARG A 535 -15.58 14.47 -23.41
N ASP A 536 -14.56 14.48 -22.56
CA ASP A 536 -13.16 14.51 -23.00
C ASP A 536 -12.43 13.16 -22.89
N TYR A 537 -12.98 12.21 -22.13
CA TYR A 537 -12.37 10.92 -21.86
C TYR A 537 -13.27 9.76 -22.32
N ARG A 538 -12.66 8.58 -22.43
CA ARG A 538 -13.35 7.33 -22.76
C ARG A 538 -12.87 6.22 -21.82
N LEU A 539 -13.81 5.42 -21.32
CA LEU A 539 -13.51 4.24 -20.52
C LEU A 539 -12.69 3.24 -21.35
N VAL A 540 -11.55 2.81 -20.82
CA VAL A 540 -10.63 1.84 -21.42
C VAL A 540 -10.76 0.48 -20.74
N ALA A 541 -10.85 0.45 -19.41
CA ALA A 541 -10.97 -0.78 -18.63
C ALA A 541 -11.76 -0.57 -17.33
N ASP A 542 -12.57 -1.56 -16.95
CA ASP A 542 -13.23 -1.64 -15.65
C ASP A 542 -12.84 -2.95 -14.94
N LEU A 543 -12.11 -2.81 -13.83
CA LEU A 543 -11.61 -3.90 -13.00
C LEU A 543 -12.52 -4.20 -11.79
N GLY A 544 -13.69 -3.55 -11.70
CA GLY A 544 -14.58 -3.57 -10.53
C GLY A 544 -14.12 -2.62 -9.42
N TYR A 545 -12.86 -2.71 -8.99
CA TYR A 545 -12.28 -1.83 -7.97
C TYR A 545 -11.65 -0.54 -8.54
N SER A 546 -11.49 -0.46 -9.86
CA SER A 546 -10.86 0.68 -10.55
C SER A 546 -11.34 0.76 -12.00
N ARG A 547 -11.63 1.98 -12.46
CA ARG A 547 -12.03 2.31 -13.83
C ARG A 547 -10.99 3.24 -14.43
N ILE A 548 -10.45 2.84 -15.59
CA ILE A 548 -9.38 3.56 -16.27
C ILE A 548 -9.98 4.25 -17.49
N TYR A 549 -9.83 5.56 -17.56
CA TYR A 549 -10.27 6.40 -18.67
C TYR A 549 -9.07 7.04 -19.34
N ALA A 550 -9.10 7.17 -20.66
CA ALA A 550 -8.09 7.88 -21.42
C ALA A 550 -8.72 9.03 -22.20
N ARG A 551 -7.96 10.12 -22.33
CA ARG A 551 -8.39 11.29 -23.10
C ARG A 551 -8.62 10.88 -24.56
N ARG A 552 -9.69 11.36 -25.20
CA ARG A 552 -10.12 10.88 -26.52
C ARG A 552 -9.05 11.05 -27.62
N ASP A 553 -8.28 12.13 -27.58
CA ASP A 553 -7.17 12.41 -28.49
C ASP A 553 -5.98 11.45 -28.29
N VAL A 554 -5.70 11.02 -27.05
CA VAL A 554 -4.68 10.01 -26.75
C VAL A 554 -5.02 8.68 -27.41
N LEU A 555 -6.29 8.25 -27.29
CA LEU A 555 -6.75 7.02 -27.94
C LEU A 555 -6.72 7.13 -29.47
N ALA A 556 -7.09 8.28 -30.04
CA ALA A 556 -7.03 8.51 -31.48
C ALA A 556 -5.59 8.47 -32.01
N ARG A 557 -4.65 9.10 -31.30
CA ARG A 557 -3.22 9.15 -31.66
C ARG A 557 -2.56 7.77 -31.56
N ARG A 558 -2.86 7.00 -30.51
CA ARG A 558 -2.21 5.71 -30.24
C ARG A 558 -2.87 4.51 -30.96
N GLN A 559 -4.08 4.67 -31.51
CA GLN A 559 -4.84 3.61 -32.20
C GLN A 559 -5.00 2.31 -31.39
N ILE A 560 -5.20 2.45 -30.07
CA ILE A 560 -5.26 1.31 -29.15
C ILE A 560 -6.53 0.49 -29.39
N SER A 561 -6.37 -0.80 -29.65
CA SER A 561 -7.48 -1.73 -29.81
C SER A 561 -7.88 -2.37 -28.47
N ALA A 562 -9.10 -2.92 -28.42
CA ALA A 562 -9.53 -3.70 -27.26
C ALA A 562 -8.61 -4.91 -27.01
N ALA A 563 -7.99 -5.48 -28.05
CA ALA A 563 -7.06 -6.60 -27.91
C ALA A 563 -5.77 -6.19 -27.19
N ASP A 564 -5.24 -5.00 -27.49
CA ASP A 564 -4.03 -4.48 -26.83
C ASP A 564 -4.28 -4.28 -25.32
N VAL A 565 -5.45 -3.76 -24.98
CA VAL A 565 -5.88 -3.61 -23.57
C VAL A 565 -5.98 -4.97 -22.88
N GLN A 566 -6.55 -5.99 -23.53
CA GLN A 566 -6.57 -7.36 -22.97
C GLN A 566 -5.17 -7.92 -22.75
N THR A 567 -4.27 -7.72 -23.71
CA THR A 567 -2.87 -8.16 -23.62
C THR A 567 -2.16 -7.46 -22.46
N ALA A 568 -2.33 -6.15 -22.32
CA ALA A 568 -1.79 -5.38 -21.19
C ALA A 568 -2.33 -5.89 -19.86
N LEU A 569 -3.64 -6.12 -19.75
CA LEU A 569 -4.27 -6.63 -18.54
C LEU A 569 -3.81 -8.05 -18.19
N ALA A 570 -3.64 -8.93 -19.19
CA ALA A 570 -3.08 -10.27 -18.99
C ALA A 570 -1.60 -10.21 -18.58
N ALA A 571 -0.85 -9.23 -19.09
CA ALA A 571 0.53 -8.98 -18.72
C ALA A 571 0.67 -8.39 -17.31
N GLY A 572 -0.35 -7.74 -16.75
CA GLY A 572 -0.33 -7.27 -15.36
C GLY A 572 -0.55 -8.39 -14.32
N ARG A 573 -0.13 -8.16 -13.08
CA ARG A 573 -0.53 -9.00 -11.93
C ARG A 573 -1.66 -8.33 -11.13
N PRO A 574 -2.45 -9.09 -10.34
CA PRO A 574 -3.38 -8.47 -9.41
C PRO A 574 -2.64 -7.63 -8.36
N SER A 575 -3.23 -6.52 -7.95
CA SER A 575 -2.68 -5.69 -6.86
C SER A 575 -2.66 -6.47 -5.54
N GLN A 576 -1.56 -6.38 -4.79
CA GLN A 576 -1.40 -7.04 -3.49
C GLN A 576 -2.44 -6.57 -2.46
N TRP A 577 -2.88 -5.31 -2.55
CA TRP A 577 -3.93 -4.78 -1.69
C TRP A 577 -5.26 -5.49 -1.86
N ILE A 578 -5.66 -5.73 -3.11
CA ILE A 578 -6.89 -6.47 -3.42
C ILE A 578 -6.78 -7.87 -2.84
N ILE A 579 -5.67 -8.56 -3.14
CA ILE A 579 -5.45 -9.92 -2.63
C ILE A 579 -5.53 -9.95 -1.11
N ARG A 580 -4.97 -8.96 -0.40
CA ARG A 580 -5.02 -8.88 1.08
C ARG A 580 -6.42 -8.66 1.63
N ASN A 581 -7.20 -7.76 1.00
CA ASN A 581 -8.50 -7.32 1.49
C ASN A 581 -9.64 -8.29 1.15
N LEU A 582 -9.45 -9.16 0.14
CA LEU A 582 -10.46 -10.18 -0.16
C LEU A 582 -10.55 -11.19 0.99
N PRO A 583 -11.76 -11.49 1.50
CA PRO A 583 -11.93 -12.48 2.54
C PRO A 583 -11.41 -13.84 2.07
N ARG A 584 -10.72 -14.54 2.96
CA ARG A 584 -10.41 -15.95 2.74
C ARG A 584 -11.70 -16.71 2.85
N GLU A 585 -12.04 -17.45 1.81
CA GLU A 585 -13.15 -18.37 1.88
C GLU A 585 -12.76 -19.55 2.76
N ASN A 586 -13.72 -20.02 3.55
CA ASN A 586 -13.52 -21.27 4.27
C ASN A 586 -13.28 -22.37 3.25
N LEU A 587 -12.17 -23.09 3.42
CA LEU A 587 -11.82 -24.28 2.63
C LEU A 587 -12.71 -25.45 3.04
N ARG A 588 -14.04 -25.30 3.05
CA ARG A 588 -14.97 -26.37 3.40
C ARG A 588 -15.17 -27.29 2.20
N ALA A 589 -14.26 -28.23 2.00
CA ALA A 589 -14.60 -29.44 1.26
C ALA A 589 -15.40 -30.37 2.17
N GLN A 590 -16.49 -30.96 1.67
CA GLN A 590 -17.30 -31.90 2.45
C GLN A 590 -16.51 -33.14 2.92
N ASN A 591 -15.36 -33.46 2.29
CA ASN A 591 -14.56 -34.67 2.52
C ASN A 591 -13.03 -34.43 2.54
N GLY A 592 -12.55 -33.20 2.81
CA GLY A 592 -11.13 -32.86 2.67
C GLY A 592 -10.34 -32.94 3.97
N ARG A 593 -9.17 -33.58 3.96
CA ARG A 593 -8.20 -33.50 5.06
C ARG A 593 -7.54 -32.13 5.05
N HIS A 594 -7.57 -31.44 6.18
CA HIS A 594 -6.78 -30.23 6.40
C HIS A 594 -5.42 -30.58 6.99
N ASP A 595 -4.38 -29.86 6.58
CA ASP A 595 -3.05 -29.95 7.18
C ASP A 595 -2.46 -28.53 7.35
N LEU A 596 -1.36 -28.44 8.10
CA LEU A 596 -0.65 -27.20 8.37
C LEU A 596 0.76 -27.25 7.76
N PHE A 597 0.94 -26.58 6.61
CA PHE A 597 2.26 -26.45 5.98
C PHE A 597 2.81 -25.04 6.16
N GLY A 598 3.96 -24.93 6.85
CA GLY A 598 4.62 -23.64 7.10
C GLY A 598 3.73 -22.63 7.83
N GLY A 599 2.83 -23.10 8.72
CA GLY A 599 1.86 -22.28 9.44
C GLY A 599 0.63 -21.84 8.63
N ARG A 600 0.40 -22.44 7.45
CA ARG A 600 -0.76 -22.17 6.59
C ARG A 600 -1.72 -23.36 6.63
N ASP A 601 -2.99 -23.06 6.84
CA ASP A 601 -4.07 -24.03 6.63
C ASP A 601 -4.17 -24.35 5.14
N VAL A 602 -4.06 -25.63 4.82
CA VAL A 602 -4.16 -26.15 3.46
C VAL A 602 -5.23 -27.23 3.39
N LEU A 603 -5.96 -27.22 2.28
CA LEU A 603 -6.88 -28.29 1.94
C LEU A 603 -6.13 -29.30 1.09
N MET A 604 -5.92 -30.50 1.62
CA MET A 604 -5.29 -31.58 0.85
C MET A 604 -6.21 -31.99 -0.30
N MET A 605 -5.65 -32.00 -1.50
CA MET A 605 -6.30 -32.38 -2.75
C MET A 605 -5.62 -33.63 -3.29
N LEU A 606 -5.94 -34.78 -2.69
CA LEU A 606 -5.49 -36.08 -3.19
C LEU A 606 -6.14 -36.37 -4.55
N PRO A 607 -5.59 -37.25 -5.38
CA PRO A 607 -6.20 -37.59 -6.67
C PRO A 607 -7.67 -38.03 -6.52
N GLY A 608 -8.53 -37.53 -7.40
CA GLY A 608 -9.99 -37.72 -7.33
C GLY A 608 -10.73 -36.82 -6.33
N SER A 609 -10.03 -36.00 -5.54
CA SER A 609 -10.65 -35.08 -4.59
C SER A 609 -11.37 -33.94 -5.30
N LYS A 610 -12.42 -33.41 -4.65
CA LYS A 610 -13.15 -32.23 -5.10
C LYS A 610 -13.39 -31.25 -3.95
N ALA A 611 -13.20 -29.98 -4.24
CA ALA A 611 -13.55 -28.86 -3.37
C ALA A 611 -14.68 -28.06 -4.02
N VAL A 612 -15.70 -27.67 -3.26
CA VAL A 612 -16.95 -27.11 -3.78
C VAL A 612 -17.31 -25.83 -3.05
N TRP A 613 -17.57 -24.76 -3.79
CA TRP A 613 -18.03 -23.47 -3.26
C TRP A 613 -19.36 -23.08 -3.88
N PRO A 614 -20.44 -22.89 -3.08
CA PRO A 614 -21.69 -22.33 -3.59
C PRO A 614 -21.50 -20.85 -3.94
N LEU A 615 -22.03 -20.44 -5.09
CA LEU A 615 -21.92 -19.09 -5.61
C LEU A 615 -23.24 -18.34 -5.48
N GLN A 616 -23.16 -17.07 -5.09
CA GLN A 616 -24.30 -16.19 -4.83
C GLN A 616 -24.69 -15.34 -6.04
N GLY A 617 -23.81 -15.21 -7.04
CA GLY A 617 -24.06 -14.46 -8.27
C GLY A 617 -23.31 -13.13 -8.34
N ASP A 618 -22.57 -12.76 -7.30
CA ASP A 618 -21.72 -11.57 -7.25
C ASP A 618 -20.23 -11.90 -7.35
N GLU A 619 -19.85 -13.18 -7.34
CA GLU A 619 -18.48 -13.61 -7.58
C GLU A 619 -18.12 -13.37 -9.05
N ARG A 620 -16.98 -12.70 -9.30
CA ARG A 620 -16.50 -12.38 -10.64
C ARG A 620 -15.28 -13.18 -10.99
N GLU A 621 -14.43 -13.42 -10.01
CA GLU A 621 -13.18 -14.14 -10.18
C GLU A 621 -12.81 -14.90 -8.91
N VAL A 622 -12.11 -16.02 -9.07
CA VAL A 622 -11.52 -16.78 -7.97
C VAL A 622 -9.99 -16.73 -8.07
N LEU A 623 -9.33 -16.37 -6.97
CA LEU A 623 -7.90 -16.44 -6.79
C LEU A 623 -7.59 -17.56 -5.81
N PHE A 624 -6.64 -18.43 -6.14
CA PHE A 624 -6.22 -19.50 -5.25
C PHE A 624 -4.74 -19.84 -5.45
N GLN A 625 -4.16 -20.52 -4.48
CA GLN A 625 -2.82 -21.08 -4.58
C GLN A 625 -2.90 -22.59 -4.47
N CYS A 626 -2.10 -23.27 -5.29
CA CYS A 626 -1.93 -24.71 -5.22
C CYS A 626 -0.45 -25.05 -5.08
N GLY A 627 -0.16 -26.14 -4.38
CA GLY A 627 1.19 -26.66 -4.19
C GLY A 627 1.18 -28.17 -4.06
N TYR A 628 2.38 -28.75 -4.01
CA TYR A 628 2.58 -30.17 -3.81
C TYR A 628 2.91 -30.48 -2.35
N ASP A 629 2.40 -31.60 -1.86
CA ASP A 629 2.80 -32.15 -0.58
C ASP A 629 4.34 -32.36 -0.56
N PRO A 630 5.05 -31.83 0.45
CA PRO A 630 6.51 -31.98 0.53
C PRO A 630 6.97 -33.44 0.54
N LYS A 631 6.20 -34.36 1.13
CA LYS A 631 6.52 -35.79 1.15
C LYS A 631 6.40 -36.41 -0.25
N ALA A 632 5.43 -35.95 -1.04
CA ALA A 632 5.30 -36.35 -2.44
C ALA A 632 6.48 -35.86 -3.29
N VAL A 633 6.98 -34.65 -3.04
CA VAL A 633 8.16 -34.12 -3.75
C VAL A 633 9.44 -34.84 -3.31
N GLN A 634 9.60 -35.15 -2.03
CA GLN A 634 10.84 -35.71 -1.48
C GLN A 634 10.98 -37.22 -1.71
N ASN A 635 9.88 -37.97 -1.59
CA ASN A 635 9.90 -39.43 -1.58
C ASN A 635 9.13 -40.05 -2.75
N GLY A 636 8.36 -39.24 -3.48
CA GLY A 636 7.47 -39.70 -4.53
C GLY A 636 8.07 -39.63 -5.92
N THR A 637 7.49 -40.42 -6.82
CA THR A 637 7.79 -40.41 -8.26
C THR A 637 6.67 -39.71 -9.06
N SER A 638 5.98 -38.74 -8.45
CA SER A 638 4.88 -38.02 -9.09
C SER A 638 5.38 -37.35 -10.38
N ASP A 639 4.60 -37.49 -11.44
CA ASP A 639 4.85 -36.84 -12.73
C ASP A 639 3.94 -35.62 -12.95
N GLY A 640 3.00 -35.38 -12.03
CA GLY A 640 2.08 -34.27 -12.11
C GLY A 640 0.75 -34.53 -11.40
N THR A 641 0.00 -33.48 -11.09
CA THR A 641 -1.36 -33.57 -10.56
C THR A 641 -2.22 -32.68 -11.42
N GLY A 642 -3.19 -33.28 -12.11
CA GLY A 642 -4.12 -32.55 -12.95
C GLY A 642 -5.08 -31.77 -12.08
N PHE A 643 -5.28 -30.48 -12.35
CA PHE A 643 -6.33 -29.66 -11.76
C PHE A 643 -7.39 -29.36 -12.82
N GLU A 644 -8.65 -29.53 -12.46
CA GLU A 644 -9.80 -29.13 -13.25
C GLU A 644 -10.68 -28.17 -12.45
N ILE A 645 -11.02 -27.04 -13.06
CA ILE A 645 -11.93 -26.05 -12.48
C ILE A 645 -13.23 -26.11 -13.28
N GLU A 646 -14.34 -26.30 -12.57
CA GLU A 646 -15.65 -26.47 -13.15
C GLU A 646 -16.69 -25.54 -12.51
N LEU A 647 -17.70 -25.18 -13.28
CA LEU A 647 -18.89 -24.49 -12.84
C LEU A 647 -20.10 -25.40 -13.02
N VAL A 648 -20.83 -25.66 -11.95
CA VAL A 648 -22.00 -26.55 -11.94
C VAL A 648 -23.25 -25.71 -11.69
N ALA A 649 -24.14 -25.63 -12.68
CA ALA A 649 -25.41 -24.92 -12.58
C ALA A 649 -26.39 -25.63 -11.61
N PRO A 650 -27.43 -24.94 -11.11
CA PRO A 650 -28.40 -25.54 -10.19
C PRO A 650 -29.12 -26.78 -10.74
N ASP A 651 -29.28 -26.86 -12.06
CA ASP A 651 -29.86 -28.01 -12.79
C ASP A 651 -28.91 -29.21 -12.92
N GLY A 652 -27.68 -29.10 -12.40
CA GLY A 652 -26.65 -30.14 -12.48
C GLY A 652 -25.72 -30.02 -13.69
N THR A 653 -25.98 -29.10 -14.61
CA THR A 653 -25.15 -28.94 -15.81
C THR A 653 -23.76 -28.46 -15.45
N THR A 654 -22.73 -29.21 -15.84
CA THR A 654 -21.33 -28.96 -15.48
C THR A 654 -20.56 -28.37 -16.65
N ARG A 655 -19.70 -27.38 -16.38
CA ARG A 655 -18.77 -26.81 -17.36
C ARG A 655 -17.37 -26.73 -16.85
N ARG A 656 -16.42 -27.13 -17.68
CA ARG A 656 -15.01 -26.92 -17.41
C ARG A 656 -14.60 -25.49 -17.80
N LEU A 657 -14.04 -24.76 -16.86
CA LEU A 657 -13.49 -23.41 -17.05
C LEU A 657 -11.99 -23.48 -17.39
N GLN A 658 -11.25 -24.32 -16.68
CA GLN A 658 -9.80 -24.44 -16.86
C GLN A 658 -9.32 -25.85 -16.50
N GLN A 659 -8.27 -26.28 -17.16
CA GLN A 659 -7.51 -27.47 -16.81
C GLN A 659 -6.02 -27.17 -16.89
N PHE A 660 -5.24 -27.62 -15.91
CA PHE A 660 -3.79 -27.49 -15.94
C PHE A 660 -3.11 -28.61 -15.16
N LEU A 661 -1.87 -28.91 -15.53
CA LEU A 661 -1.01 -29.82 -14.78
C LEU A 661 -0.17 -29.01 -13.78
N LEU A 662 -0.21 -29.39 -12.50
CA LEU A 662 0.78 -28.96 -11.52
C LEU A 662 1.95 -29.94 -11.59
N LEU A 663 3.19 -29.45 -11.63
CA LEU A 663 4.39 -30.30 -11.63
C LEU A 663 5.11 -30.18 -10.28
N PRO A 664 5.71 -31.27 -9.76
CA PRO A 664 6.55 -31.20 -8.57
C PRO A 664 7.78 -30.34 -8.87
N ALA A 665 8.08 -29.38 -7.98
CA ALA A 665 9.25 -28.52 -8.16
C ALA A 665 10.53 -29.33 -7.96
N ALA A 666 11.51 -29.21 -8.87
CA ALA A 666 12.82 -29.82 -8.70
C ALA A 666 13.59 -29.12 -7.56
N GLY A 667 13.47 -29.60 -6.31
CA GLY A 667 14.26 -29.12 -5.18
C GLY A 667 13.72 -29.54 -3.79
N PRO A 668 14.60 -29.66 -2.77
CA PRO A 668 14.27 -30.28 -1.47
C PRO A 668 13.56 -29.35 -0.46
N GLU A 669 12.86 -28.31 -0.92
CA GLU A 669 12.25 -27.35 0.02
C GLU A 669 10.88 -27.82 0.57
N PRO A 670 10.62 -27.61 1.88
CA PRO A 670 9.38 -28.03 2.53
C PRO A 670 8.13 -27.20 2.16
N ASP A 671 8.25 -26.16 1.34
CA ASP A 671 7.16 -25.28 0.88
C ASP A 671 7.03 -25.30 -0.66
N GLY A 672 6.98 -26.49 -1.27
CA GLY A 672 6.93 -26.73 -2.73
C GLY A 672 6.27 -25.60 -3.53
N VAL A 673 6.97 -25.09 -4.55
CA VAL A 673 6.67 -23.82 -5.26
C VAL A 673 5.16 -23.62 -5.47
N LEU A 674 4.57 -22.76 -4.66
CA LEU A 674 3.15 -22.41 -4.79
C LEU A 674 2.89 -21.79 -6.16
N ARG A 675 2.00 -22.41 -6.92
CA ARG A 675 1.43 -21.85 -8.13
C ARG A 675 0.18 -21.06 -7.73
N SER A 676 0.21 -19.75 -7.97
CA SER A 676 -0.99 -18.91 -7.88
C SER A 676 -1.78 -19.05 -9.18
N SER A 677 -3.08 -19.28 -9.06
CA SER A 677 -4.01 -19.31 -10.18
C SER A 677 -5.13 -18.30 -9.96
N ARG A 678 -5.64 -17.76 -11.06
CA ARG A 678 -6.74 -16.80 -11.09
C ARG A 678 -7.66 -17.18 -12.24
N GLN A 679 -8.93 -17.37 -11.95
CA GLN A 679 -9.93 -17.78 -12.92
C GLN A 679 -11.09 -16.78 -12.90
N ALA A 680 -11.36 -16.16 -14.06
CA ALA A 680 -12.57 -15.37 -14.25
C ALA A 680 -13.78 -16.30 -14.35
N LEU A 681 -14.87 -15.94 -13.70
CA LEU A 681 -16.11 -16.71 -13.73
C LEU A 681 -16.99 -16.12 -14.85
N PRO A 682 -17.30 -16.86 -15.93
CA PRO A 682 -18.26 -16.38 -16.93
C PRO A 682 -19.63 -16.16 -16.28
N PRO A 683 -20.55 -15.38 -16.87
CA PRO A 683 -21.89 -15.21 -16.30
C PRO A 683 -22.56 -16.55 -15.97
N TYR A 684 -23.14 -16.64 -14.78
CA TYR A 684 -23.77 -17.85 -14.26
C TYR A 684 -25.01 -17.54 -13.45
N VAL A 685 -25.85 -18.55 -13.28
CA VAL A 685 -27.09 -18.44 -12.50
C VAL A 685 -26.78 -18.52 -11.00
N PRO A 686 -27.29 -17.59 -10.17
CA PRO A 686 -27.16 -17.69 -8.70
C PRO A 686 -27.55 -19.09 -8.18
N GLY A 687 -26.79 -19.61 -7.21
CA GLY A 687 -26.93 -20.99 -6.73
C GLY A 687 -26.08 -22.01 -7.47
N SER A 688 -25.37 -21.61 -8.53
CA SER A 688 -24.31 -22.41 -9.16
C SER A 688 -23.18 -22.74 -8.15
N LYS A 689 -22.37 -23.74 -8.45
CA LYS A 689 -21.24 -24.17 -7.61
C LYS A 689 -19.94 -24.12 -8.39
N LEU A 690 -18.89 -23.51 -7.84
CA LEU A 690 -17.53 -23.69 -8.32
C LEU A 690 -16.98 -24.99 -7.76
N VAL A 691 -16.44 -25.86 -8.62
CA VAL A 691 -15.82 -27.12 -8.23
C VAL A 691 -14.37 -27.13 -8.71
N ILE A 692 -13.41 -27.35 -7.81
CA ILE A 692 -12.02 -27.64 -8.18
C ILE A 692 -11.77 -29.11 -7.90
N ARG A 693 -11.33 -29.86 -8.91
CA ARG A 693 -11.02 -31.29 -8.82
C ARG A 693 -9.54 -31.55 -9.11
N THR A 694 -9.01 -32.59 -8.50
CA THR A 694 -7.70 -33.14 -8.82
C THR A 694 -7.82 -34.50 -9.51
N ASN A 695 -6.98 -34.72 -10.52
CA ASN A 695 -6.87 -35.96 -11.28
C ASN A 695 -5.42 -36.47 -11.20
N PRO A 696 -5.19 -37.79 -11.36
CA PRO A 696 -3.84 -38.34 -11.50
C PRO A 696 -3.04 -37.66 -12.62
N GLY A 697 -1.72 -37.66 -12.50
CA GLY A 697 -0.79 -37.20 -13.51
C GLY A 697 -0.81 -38.04 -14.80
N PRO A 698 -0.04 -37.64 -15.82
CA PRO A 698 0.01 -38.31 -17.12
C PRO A 698 0.26 -39.83 -17.06
N ALA A 699 1.02 -40.31 -16.09
CA ALA A 699 1.33 -41.71 -15.87
C ALA A 699 0.17 -42.51 -15.25
N GLY A 700 -0.88 -41.84 -14.77
CA GLY A 700 -2.04 -42.48 -14.14
C GLY A 700 -1.77 -43.10 -12.78
N ASN A 701 -0.58 -42.90 -12.20
CA ASN A 701 -0.19 -43.40 -10.89
C ASN A 701 -0.43 -42.33 -9.81
N ASP A 702 -1.48 -42.51 -9.03
CA ASP A 702 -1.96 -41.53 -8.06
C ASP A 702 -1.27 -41.61 -6.68
N ALA A 703 -0.36 -42.57 -6.49
CA ALA A 703 0.26 -42.86 -5.20
C ALA A 703 1.02 -41.67 -4.59
N TRP A 704 1.51 -40.74 -5.42
CA TRP A 704 2.28 -39.57 -5.00
C TRP A 704 1.76 -38.24 -5.57
N ASP A 705 0.60 -38.23 -6.23
CA ASP A 705 0.03 -37.01 -6.83
C ASP A 705 -0.72 -36.17 -5.80
N TRP A 706 -0.10 -35.96 -4.64
CA TRP A 706 -0.70 -35.29 -3.51
C TRP A 706 -0.47 -33.79 -3.62
N ALA A 707 -1.51 -33.07 -4.04
CA ALA A 707 -1.51 -31.63 -4.09
C ALA A 707 -2.31 -31.04 -2.93
N TYR A 708 -2.27 -29.72 -2.78
CA TYR A 708 -3.11 -28.99 -1.83
C TYR A 708 -3.55 -27.64 -2.41
N LEU A 709 -4.66 -27.11 -1.87
CA LEU A 709 -5.17 -25.77 -2.12
C LEU A 709 -5.03 -24.89 -0.87
N THR A 710 -4.73 -23.61 -1.07
CA THR A 710 -4.72 -22.61 0.00
C THR A 710 -5.03 -21.22 -0.55
N ASN A 711 -5.34 -20.27 0.33
CA ASN A 711 -5.63 -18.87 -0.02
C ASN A 711 -6.71 -18.71 -1.12
N VAL A 712 -7.78 -19.51 -1.08
CA VAL A 712 -8.94 -19.34 -1.96
C VAL A 712 -9.69 -18.07 -1.58
N ARG A 713 -9.88 -17.16 -2.54
CA ARG A 713 -10.54 -15.86 -2.38
C ARG A 713 -11.39 -15.55 -3.60
N PHE A 714 -12.58 -15.00 -3.41
CA PHE A 714 -13.40 -14.49 -4.50
C PHE A 714 -13.32 -12.97 -4.58
N LEU A 715 -13.12 -12.45 -5.78
CA LEU A 715 -13.42 -11.06 -6.08
C LEU A 715 -14.92 -10.94 -6.29
N ARG A 716 -15.62 -10.32 -5.33
CA ARG A 716 -17.08 -10.11 -5.37
C ARG A 716 -17.41 -8.69 -5.80
N SER A 717 -18.30 -8.52 -6.76
CA SER A 717 -18.72 -7.21 -7.24
C SER A 717 -20.11 -7.29 -7.83
N PRO A 718 -21.04 -6.37 -7.53
CA PRO A 718 -22.29 -6.26 -8.29
C PRO A 718 -22.04 -6.00 -9.78
N TYR A 719 -20.97 -5.28 -10.12
CA TYR A 719 -20.60 -4.98 -11.51
C TYR A 719 -19.77 -6.11 -12.13
N PHE A 720 -19.98 -6.35 -13.42
CA PHE A 720 -19.15 -7.25 -14.22
C PHE A 720 -17.79 -6.63 -14.57
N THR A 721 -16.77 -7.47 -14.74
CA THR A 721 -15.41 -7.04 -15.11
C THR A 721 -15.08 -7.43 -16.55
N PHE A 722 -14.13 -6.71 -17.15
CA PHE A 722 -13.70 -6.98 -18.53
C PHE A 722 -13.22 -8.43 -18.74
N ARG A 723 -12.66 -9.09 -17.71
CA ARG A 723 -12.16 -10.48 -17.81
C ARG A 723 -13.29 -11.47 -18.06
N GLN A 724 -14.51 -11.14 -17.67
CA GLN A 724 -15.67 -12.00 -17.89
C GLN A 724 -16.24 -11.86 -19.30
N PHE A 725 -15.94 -10.75 -20.00
CA PHE A 725 -16.43 -10.46 -21.34
C PHE A 725 -15.28 -10.06 -22.29
N PRO A 726 -14.42 -11.02 -22.68
CA PRO A 726 -13.33 -10.76 -23.62
C PRO A 726 -13.84 -10.14 -24.93
N GLY A 727 -13.22 -9.04 -25.36
CA GLY A 727 -13.56 -8.33 -26.60
C GLY A 727 -14.71 -7.32 -26.49
N PHE A 728 -15.26 -7.09 -25.29
CA PHE A 728 -16.30 -6.10 -25.05
C PHE A 728 -15.68 -4.77 -24.60
N ASN A 729 -16.12 -3.64 -25.16
CA ASN A 729 -15.72 -2.31 -24.68
C ASN A 729 -16.61 -1.80 -23.52
N ARG A 730 -17.83 -2.34 -23.39
CA ARG A 730 -18.81 -2.04 -22.34
C ARG A 730 -19.31 -3.35 -21.76
N MET A 731 -19.21 -3.46 -20.43
CA MET A 731 -19.75 -4.62 -19.72
C MET A 731 -21.28 -4.52 -19.68
N PRO A 732 -22.00 -5.64 -19.80
CA PRO A 732 -23.44 -5.62 -19.56
C PRO A 732 -23.73 -5.29 -18.10
N ASP A 733 -24.92 -4.75 -17.84
CA ASP A 733 -25.44 -4.52 -16.48
C ASP A 733 -26.19 -5.76 -15.96
N SER A 734 -26.64 -6.63 -16.87
CA SER A 734 -27.15 -7.97 -16.56
C SER A 734 -26.71 -8.99 -17.61
N ALA A 735 -26.41 -10.21 -17.18
CA ALA A 735 -26.07 -11.29 -18.10
C ALA A 735 -26.67 -12.60 -17.60
N GLU A 736 -27.46 -13.23 -18.45
CA GLU A 736 -28.13 -14.50 -18.20
C GLU A 736 -27.73 -15.46 -19.30
N SER A 737 -26.90 -16.44 -18.96
CA SER A 737 -26.70 -17.58 -19.84
C SER A 737 -26.36 -18.76 -18.96
N PRO A 738 -27.28 -19.73 -18.80
CA PRO A 738 -27.01 -20.91 -17.99
C PRO A 738 -25.74 -21.54 -18.51
N LEU A 739 -25.59 -21.60 -19.86
CA LEU A 739 -24.55 -21.93 -20.87
C LEU A 739 -23.17 -21.22 -20.90
N SER A 740 -23.03 -20.12 -20.17
CA SER A 740 -21.80 -19.32 -19.95
C SER A 740 -20.42 -20.01 -20.00
N THR A 741 -19.52 -19.82 -20.99
CA THR A 741 -18.08 -20.10 -20.78
C THR A 741 -17.14 -19.29 -21.68
N HIS A 742 -15.85 -19.28 -21.38
CA HIS A 742 -14.81 -18.73 -22.26
C HIS A 742 -14.26 -19.83 -23.16
N VAL A 743 -14.19 -19.54 -24.46
CA VAL A 743 -13.67 -20.47 -25.48
C VAL A 743 -12.66 -19.77 -26.36
N ARG A 744 -11.62 -20.51 -26.77
CA ARG A 744 -10.64 -20.02 -27.75
C ARG A 744 -11.15 -20.35 -29.15
N ASN A 745 -11.51 -19.33 -29.92
CA ASN A 745 -11.95 -19.46 -31.30
C ASN A 745 -11.13 -18.53 -32.21
N GLY A 746 -10.51 -19.07 -33.26
CA GLY A 746 -9.66 -18.29 -34.17
C GLY A 746 -8.47 -17.61 -33.48
N GLY A 747 -7.89 -18.25 -32.45
CA GLY A 747 -6.77 -17.70 -31.67
C GLY A 747 -7.15 -16.63 -30.64
N ARG A 748 -8.43 -16.27 -30.52
CA ARG A 748 -8.93 -15.28 -29.55
C ARG A 748 -9.79 -15.95 -28.48
N GLU A 749 -9.71 -15.44 -27.26
CA GLU A 749 -10.65 -15.79 -26.21
C GLU A 749 -11.97 -15.05 -26.45
N THR A 750 -13.09 -15.76 -26.36
CA THR A 750 -14.42 -15.25 -26.68
C THR A 750 -15.44 -15.79 -25.69
N LEU A 751 -16.52 -15.04 -25.48
CA LEU A 751 -17.63 -15.51 -24.65
C LEU A 751 -18.53 -16.43 -25.47
N LEU A 752 -18.62 -17.69 -25.08
CA LEU A 752 -19.70 -18.57 -25.50
C LEU A 752 -20.98 -18.13 -24.77
N LEU A 753 -21.88 -17.53 -25.54
CA LEU A 753 -23.23 -17.16 -25.10
C LEU A 753 -24.18 -18.17 -25.73
N HIS A 754 -24.30 -19.33 -25.10
CA HIS A 754 -25.15 -20.43 -25.56
C HIS A 754 -26.63 -20.04 -25.49
N ALA A 755 -27.44 -20.51 -26.43
CA ALA A 755 -28.89 -20.26 -26.45
C ALA A 755 -29.67 -21.11 -25.41
N PRO A 756 -30.70 -20.57 -24.73
CA PRO A 756 -31.03 -19.16 -24.65
C PRO A 756 -29.99 -18.39 -23.83
N GLY A 757 -29.63 -17.19 -24.28
CA GLY A 757 -28.70 -16.30 -23.59
C GLY A 757 -29.10 -14.84 -23.77
N LYS A 758 -28.89 -14.00 -22.75
CA LYS A 758 -29.31 -12.61 -22.74
C LYS A 758 -28.28 -11.72 -22.06
N LEU A 759 -28.00 -10.58 -22.67
CA LEU A 759 -27.17 -9.50 -22.15
C LEU A 759 -27.99 -8.22 -22.13
N GLY A 760 -28.05 -7.55 -20.98
CA GLY A 760 -28.77 -6.29 -20.79
C GLY A 760 -27.81 -5.14 -20.52
N PHE A 761 -28.10 -3.98 -21.11
CA PHE A 761 -27.38 -2.72 -20.94
C PHE A 761 -28.38 -1.62 -20.61
N VAL A 762 -28.12 -0.87 -19.54
CA VAL A 762 -28.83 0.35 -19.18
C VAL A 762 -28.08 1.51 -19.81
N LEU A 763 -28.75 2.21 -20.72
CA LEU A 763 -28.17 3.30 -21.50
C LEU A 763 -28.21 4.61 -20.71
N SER A 764 -27.15 5.40 -20.83
CA SER A 764 -27.08 6.77 -20.31
C SER A 764 -27.80 7.78 -21.21
N GLY A 765 -28.13 7.40 -22.45
CA GLY A 765 -28.75 8.24 -23.47
C GLY A 765 -27.74 8.95 -24.38
N ALA A 766 -26.44 8.77 -24.12
CA ALA A 766 -25.37 9.23 -25.00
C ALA A 766 -24.98 8.18 -26.06
N GLU A 767 -25.36 6.92 -25.84
CA GLU A 767 -25.01 5.81 -26.72
C GLU A 767 -25.76 5.94 -28.06
N SER A 768 -25.02 5.78 -29.15
CA SER A 768 -25.51 6.05 -30.51
C SER A 768 -25.33 4.86 -31.46
N ARG A 769 -24.47 3.89 -31.11
CA ARG A 769 -24.20 2.76 -32.00
C ARG A 769 -23.79 1.50 -31.26
N LEU A 770 -24.33 0.36 -31.71
CA LEU A 770 -23.92 -0.98 -31.31
C LEU A 770 -23.26 -1.71 -32.48
N GLU A 771 -22.06 -2.23 -32.28
CA GLU A 771 -21.40 -3.16 -33.21
C GLU A 771 -21.19 -4.52 -32.51
N LEU A 772 -21.55 -5.60 -33.19
CA LEU A 772 -21.51 -6.96 -32.67
C LEU A 772 -20.81 -7.88 -33.67
N SER A 773 -19.88 -8.71 -33.19
CA SER A 773 -19.31 -9.83 -33.96
C SER A 773 -19.56 -11.15 -33.28
N PHE A 774 -20.28 -12.05 -33.95
CA PHE A 774 -20.86 -13.26 -33.36
C PHE A 774 -20.91 -14.42 -34.35
N GLY A 775 -21.25 -15.62 -33.88
CA GLY A 775 -21.43 -16.79 -34.74
C GLY A 775 -21.56 -18.09 -33.96
N PHE A 776 -21.33 -19.21 -34.65
CA PHE A 776 -21.35 -20.56 -34.09
C PHE A 776 -19.95 -21.15 -33.93
N LEU A 777 -19.72 -21.95 -32.89
CA LEU A 777 -18.50 -22.76 -32.81
C LEU A 777 -18.47 -23.84 -33.89
N PRO A 778 -17.29 -24.18 -34.45
CA PRO A 778 -17.20 -25.17 -35.53
C PRO A 778 -17.83 -26.53 -35.22
N ALA A 779 -17.76 -26.96 -33.96
CA ALA A 779 -18.32 -28.25 -33.53
C ALA A 779 -19.86 -28.31 -33.56
N ALA A 780 -20.54 -27.16 -33.70
CA ALA A 780 -21.99 -27.07 -33.79
C ALA A 780 -22.51 -27.05 -35.23
N PHE A 781 -21.64 -26.87 -36.23
CA PHE A 781 -22.05 -26.56 -37.61
C PHE A 781 -22.98 -27.60 -38.23
N ASP A 782 -22.75 -28.88 -37.96
CA ASP A 782 -23.54 -29.95 -38.58
C ASP A 782 -24.62 -30.51 -37.64
N LYS A 783 -24.82 -29.91 -36.45
CA LYS A 783 -25.71 -30.42 -35.40
C LYS A 783 -26.73 -29.43 -34.86
N SER A 784 -26.47 -28.13 -34.97
CA SER A 784 -27.41 -27.09 -34.56
C SER A 784 -28.52 -26.95 -35.59
N ASN A 785 -29.76 -26.79 -35.11
CA ASN A 785 -30.91 -26.45 -35.92
C ASN A 785 -31.08 -24.92 -36.10
N GLY A 786 -30.10 -24.15 -35.63
CA GLY A 786 -30.03 -22.70 -35.75
C GLY A 786 -30.36 -21.95 -34.46
N ALA A 787 -29.93 -20.70 -34.40
CA ALA A 787 -30.24 -19.79 -33.31
C ALA A 787 -30.47 -18.37 -33.84
N THR A 788 -31.36 -17.64 -33.18
CA THR A 788 -31.72 -16.27 -33.59
C THR A 788 -31.20 -15.26 -32.58
N PHE A 789 -30.39 -14.32 -33.06
CA PHE A 789 -29.93 -13.18 -32.29
C PHE A 789 -30.96 -12.05 -32.39
N HIS A 790 -31.38 -11.53 -31.24
CA HIS A 790 -32.25 -10.37 -31.11
C HIS A 790 -31.49 -9.20 -30.48
N ILE A 791 -31.68 -8.02 -31.06
CA ILE A 791 -31.23 -6.75 -30.50
C ILE A 791 -32.49 -5.91 -30.29
N GLU A 792 -32.82 -5.67 -29.04
CA GLU A 792 -34.02 -4.92 -28.64
C GLU A 792 -33.62 -3.71 -27.82
N LEU A 793 -34.10 -2.53 -28.21
CA LEU A 793 -34.00 -1.31 -27.41
C LEU A 793 -35.38 -0.95 -26.92
N SER A 794 -35.51 -0.73 -25.62
CA SER A 794 -36.74 -0.28 -24.98
C SER A 794 -36.49 1.01 -24.20
N ASP A 795 -37.49 1.89 -24.15
CA ASP A 795 -37.46 3.07 -23.29
C ASP A 795 -37.59 2.68 -21.79
N PRO A 796 -37.42 3.61 -20.84
CA PRO A 796 -37.52 3.32 -19.40
C PRO A 796 -38.90 2.80 -18.95
N VAL A 797 -39.93 2.99 -19.77
CA VAL A 797 -41.31 2.55 -19.50
C VAL A 797 -41.59 1.19 -20.18
N GLY A 798 -40.62 0.63 -20.92
CA GLY A 798 -40.68 -0.67 -21.55
C GLY A 798 -41.21 -0.67 -23.00
N LYS A 799 -41.40 0.50 -23.62
CA LYS A 799 -41.80 0.58 -25.03
C LYS A 799 -40.62 0.25 -25.92
N ILE A 800 -40.77 -0.74 -26.80
CA ILE A 800 -39.74 -1.11 -27.78
C ILE A 800 -39.57 0.03 -28.80
N LEU A 801 -38.36 0.56 -28.88
CA LEU A 801 -37.93 1.61 -29.80
C LEU A 801 -37.21 1.05 -31.03
N LEU A 802 -36.54 -0.09 -30.88
CA LEU A 802 -35.83 -0.77 -31.96
C LEU A 802 -35.84 -2.27 -31.72
N HIS A 803 -36.11 -3.04 -32.77
CA HIS A 803 -35.94 -4.50 -32.76
C HIS A 803 -35.27 -4.94 -34.04
N ARG A 804 -34.14 -5.64 -33.91
CA ARG A 804 -33.43 -6.28 -35.01
C ARG A 804 -33.28 -7.76 -34.70
N ARG A 805 -33.45 -8.60 -35.72
CA ARG A 805 -33.26 -10.05 -35.61
C ARG A 805 -32.29 -10.55 -36.67
N ARG A 806 -31.45 -11.52 -36.31
CA ARG A 806 -30.54 -12.22 -37.22
C ARG A 806 -30.52 -13.70 -36.86
N GLN A 807 -31.20 -14.50 -37.67
CA GLN A 807 -31.16 -15.96 -37.59
C GLN A 807 -29.89 -16.49 -38.25
N LEU A 808 -29.25 -17.46 -37.60
CA LEU A 808 -28.13 -18.20 -38.14
C LEU A 808 -28.47 -19.70 -38.12
N ASP A 809 -28.34 -20.32 -39.28
CA ASP A 809 -28.47 -21.77 -39.51
C ASP A 809 -27.17 -22.27 -40.15
N PRO A 810 -26.18 -22.71 -39.35
CA PRO A 810 -24.89 -23.14 -39.87
C PRO A 810 -24.98 -24.52 -40.56
N GLN A 811 -26.03 -25.29 -40.32
CA GLN A 811 -26.21 -26.63 -40.88
C GLN A 811 -26.56 -26.53 -42.35
N HIS A 812 -27.55 -25.71 -42.70
CA HIS A 812 -28.06 -25.61 -44.06
C HIS A 812 -27.46 -24.44 -44.86
N VAL A 813 -26.89 -23.43 -44.19
CA VAL A 813 -26.35 -22.23 -44.86
C VAL A 813 -24.85 -22.08 -44.55
N PRO A 814 -23.95 -22.52 -45.46
CA PRO A 814 -22.49 -22.47 -45.22
C PRO A 814 -21.94 -21.07 -44.90
N ALA A 815 -22.57 -20.00 -45.39
CA ALA A 815 -22.18 -18.63 -45.08
C ALA A 815 -22.34 -18.28 -43.58
N HIS A 816 -23.27 -18.93 -42.87
CA HIS A 816 -23.50 -18.77 -41.43
C HIS A 816 -22.42 -19.45 -40.57
N ARG A 817 -21.57 -20.29 -41.16
CA ARG A 817 -20.40 -20.90 -40.49
C ARG A 817 -19.27 -19.89 -40.26
N ARG A 818 -19.25 -18.78 -41.02
CA ARG A 818 -18.27 -17.71 -40.85
C ARG A 818 -18.69 -16.76 -39.73
N ARG A 819 -17.72 -16.08 -39.12
CA ARG A 819 -17.99 -14.98 -38.17
C ARG A 819 -18.88 -13.93 -38.85
N GLN A 820 -19.97 -13.57 -38.20
CA GLN A 820 -20.90 -12.55 -38.63
C GLN A 820 -20.57 -11.24 -37.94
N SER A 821 -20.89 -10.12 -38.59
CA SER A 821 -20.78 -8.78 -38.01
C SER A 821 -22.06 -8.02 -38.28
N LEU A 822 -22.52 -7.27 -37.27
CA LEU A 822 -23.73 -6.47 -37.33
C LEU A 822 -23.45 -5.12 -36.68
N ALA A 823 -23.79 -4.03 -37.36
CA ALA A 823 -23.74 -2.68 -36.83
C ALA A 823 -25.17 -2.11 -36.83
N VAL A 824 -25.55 -1.50 -35.72
CA VAL A 824 -26.90 -0.98 -35.47
C VAL A 824 -26.77 0.42 -34.91
N ASP A 825 -27.27 1.40 -35.66
CA ASP A 825 -27.40 2.77 -35.16
C ASP A 825 -28.58 2.83 -34.19
N LEU A 826 -28.33 3.35 -32.99
CA LEU A 826 -29.32 3.47 -31.94
C LEU A 826 -30.01 4.83 -32.07
N PRO A 827 -31.36 4.90 -32.05
CA PRO A 827 -32.05 6.17 -32.01
C PRO A 827 -31.69 6.94 -30.72
N PRO A 828 -31.79 8.28 -30.70
CA PRO A 828 -31.67 9.04 -29.46
C PRO A 828 -32.65 8.50 -28.41
N THR A 829 -32.16 8.17 -27.22
CA THR A 829 -32.98 7.58 -26.15
C THR A 829 -32.77 8.29 -24.83
N PRO A 830 -33.81 8.38 -23.98
CA PRO A 830 -33.65 8.91 -22.64
C PRO A 830 -32.78 7.98 -21.79
N ALA A 831 -32.06 8.58 -20.84
CA ALA A 831 -31.30 7.84 -19.83
C ALA A 831 -32.20 6.83 -19.09
N GLY A 832 -31.67 5.62 -18.86
CA GLY A 832 -32.41 4.50 -18.27
C GLY A 832 -33.06 3.56 -19.28
N SER A 833 -32.99 3.87 -20.59
CA SER A 833 -33.41 2.95 -21.66
C SER A 833 -32.62 1.65 -21.60
N ARG A 834 -33.23 0.53 -22.02
CA ARG A 834 -32.61 -0.79 -21.94
C ARG A 834 -32.36 -1.36 -23.33
N LEU A 835 -31.08 -1.59 -23.63
CA LEU A 835 -30.63 -2.35 -24.78
C LEU A 835 -30.41 -3.80 -24.36
N THR A 836 -31.05 -4.73 -25.04
CA THR A 836 -30.97 -6.17 -24.82
C THR A 836 -30.39 -6.83 -26.05
N VAL A 837 -29.36 -7.65 -25.87
CA VAL A 837 -28.86 -8.59 -26.88
C VAL A 837 -29.18 -10.00 -26.39
N SER A 838 -30.12 -10.69 -27.02
CA SER A 838 -30.45 -12.09 -26.71
C SER A 838 -30.18 -13.01 -27.87
N VAL A 839 -30.03 -14.29 -27.56
CA VAL A 839 -29.95 -15.38 -28.52
C VAL A 839 -30.92 -16.47 -28.08
N ASP A 840 -31.83 -16.86 -28.96
CA ASP A 840 -32.88 -17.82 -28.70
C ASP A 840 -32.73 -19.05 -29.61
N PRO A 841 -32.99 -20.27 -29.11
CA PRO A 841 -32.84 -21.50 -29.89
C PRO A 841 -33.99 -21.70 -30.87
N GLU A 842 -33.72 -22.29 -32.04
CA GLU A 842 -34.77 -22.66 -33.01
C GLU A 842 -35.36 -24.05 -32.70
N GLY A 843 -35.79 -24.27 -31.45
CA GLY A 843 -36.42 -25.50 -30.97
C GLY A 843 -35.59 -26.28 -29.94
N SER A 844 -34.44 -26.83 -30.33
CA SER A 844 -33.53 -27.56 -29.43
C SER A 844 -32.22 -26.80 -29.27
N ASN A 845 -31.81 -26.53 -28.04
CA ASN A 845 -30.58 -25.79 -27.77
C ASN A 845 -29.33 -26.66 -27.63
N ALA A 846 -29.42 -27.99 -27.75
CA ALA A 846 -28.34 -28.91 -27.39
C ALA A 846 -26.98 -28.61 -28.07
N PHE A 847 -27.02 -28.07 -29.29
CA PHE A 847 -25.84 -27.73 -30.09
C PHE A 847 -25.78 -26.23 -30.44
N ASP A 848 -26.55 -25.39 -29.76
CA ASP A 848 -26.62 -23.95 -30.03
C ASP A 848 -25.47 -23.20 -29.35
N TRP A 849 -24.26 -23.61 -29.73
CA TRP A 849 -23.01 -23.13 -29.17
C TRP A 849 -22.60 -21.82 -29.86
N THR A 850 -23.43 -20.81 -29.65
CA THR A 850 -23.26 -19.45 -30.14
C THR A 850 -22.25 -18.67 -29.30
N TYR A 851 -21.50 -17.77 -29.93
CA TYR A 851 -20.51 -16.93 -29.27
C TYR A 851 -20.63 -15.46 -29.67
N ILE A 852 -20.18 -14.57 -28.78
CA ILE A 852 -19.92 -13.16 -29.09
C ILE A 852 -18.42 -12.93 -28.89
N SER A 853 -17.75 -12.50 -29.95
CA SER A 853 -16.30 -12.28 -29.98
C SER A 853 -15.90 -10.81 -29.83
N GLN A 854 -16.78 -9.89 -30.22
CA GLN A 854 -16.61 -8.46 -30.02
C GLN A 854 -17.98 -7.83 -29.81
N LEU A 855 -18.07 -6.92 -28.84
CA LEU A 855 -19.22 -6.05 -28.65
C LEU A 855 -18.71 -4.64 -28.38
N ARG A 856 -19.18 -3.70 -29.20
CA ARG A 856 -18.86 -2.29 -29.08
C ARG A 856 -20.13 -1.48 -28.93
N LEU A 857 -20.27 -0.79 -27.81
CA LEU A 857 -21.32 0.20 -27.59
C LEU A 857 -20.64 1.57 -27.51
N ASP A 858 -20.96 2.47 -28.43
CA ASP A 858 -20.34 3.79 -28.60
C ASP A 858 -21.24 4.94 -28.14
#